data_AF-A8FV81-F1
#
_entry.id   AF-A8FV81-F1
#
_cell.length_a   1.000
_cell.length_b   1.000
_cell.length_c   1.000
_cell.angle_alpha   90.00
_cell.angle_beta   90.00
_cell.angle_gamma   90.00
#
_symmetry.space_group_name_H-M   'P 1'
#
loop_
_entity.id
_entity.type
_entity.pdbx_description
1 polymer ?
#
loop_
_entity_poly.entity_id
_entity_poly.type
_entity_poly.pdbx_seq_one_letter_code
_entity_poly.pdbx_strand_id
1 'polypeptide(L)'
;MMMRKKLYNALLLSMLAGCGSDDSPQTPVTPEEPKPEKSKYLTLDIKPDTKFTGEFYVNLGRYEDPVTHWIHDNSDLDNKDKPKANWPDVDFNNDGWIDERDAHLAGVYNPKEATIKIDAIKMHQLLMTNPDGLGAGTARPDIFVHGHYGVFDALRYLAVTRNDLKIENIVTPENSGRDTFEFVVSWDSNGDGVFDDQDNDIYANYQGKDWHFRSKYHGGEFKKIDSTISGIGPQGELTYSRMDQFWIQPGMSIRFQPFSPEMTQRRHWVQDREMARVAEAGGKVIVPTMAIDYKKPDTQPTVIKNLEVTAHNMRPDIFQPGVITKMDVYLSAADAGQDIAFNYWPTLSTGARIEHFALFRINGVASDVGRGWTTGYGEMAMIKDFTRNSTCDFSSPAGGNMEIEVDPEHCRIDWRTNFGGWAVHIMSDVWVMNQPVEYVYAEIKSHYKVWGMPEYSGKDVMERDFSQDEDGSDIMTLQVFDLPDDTNSESNRAMLKPTHFGWGIADCTECHNESKDPLGHGGHSWPINSSDGFDETQPYYCATCHGSNGAPQGHNETARCFWCHDTKENRPQHHGDASTQRRYQDSKGEIKSNTHIYNTNIPKDLNSLPRDSMGNYEEYTDLMSSVNSDWDMSRVFPDPYSCMTCHPNQN
;
A
#
# COMPACT_ATOMS: atom_id res chain seq x y z
N MET A 1 -49.86 34.46 13.99
CA MET A 1 -51.26 34.15 13.60
C MET A 1 -51.26 33.74 12.13
N MET A 2 -51.61 32.48 11.86
CA MET A 2 -52.03 31.85 10.57
C MET A 2 -51.16 32.08 9.31
N MET A 3 -50.35 31.11 8.88
CA MET A 3 -50.70 30.02 7.93
C MET A 3 -51.37 30.47 6.63
N ARG A 4 -50.75 30.14 5.48
CA ARG A 4 -51.42 29.37 4.40
C ARG A 4 -50.43 28.75 3.40
N LYS A 5 -50.32 27.42 3.50
CA LYS A 5 -49.94 26.47 2.45
C LYS A 5 -51.06 26.40 1.39
N LYS A 6 -50.73 25.96 0.16
CA LYS A 6 -51.20 24.71 -0.50
C LYS A 6 -50.75 24.72 -1.98
N LEU A 7 -50.00 23.74 -2.47
CA LEU A 7 -50.38 22.34 -2.81
C LEU A 7 -51.54 22.27 -3.81
N TYR A 8 -51.20 21.94 -5.07
CA TYR A 8 -52.12 21.35 -6.03
C TYR A 8 -51.74 19.88 -6.25
N ASN A 9 -52.56 19.00 -5.69
CA ASN A 9 -52.67 17.60 -6.10
C ASN A 9 -53.80 17.50 -7.14
N ALA A 10 -53.50 16.72 -8.18
CA ALA A 10 -54.34 15.72 -8.87
C ALA A 10 -55.88 15.85 -8.84
N LEU A 11 -56.51 15.65 -10.01
CA LEU A 11 -57.28 14.44 -10.39
C LEU A 11 -58.45 14.82 -11.32
N LEU A 12 -58.53 14.21 -12.51
CA LEU A 12 -59.76 13.82 -13.24
C LEU A 12 -59.33 13.10 -14.54
N LEU A 13 -59.25 11.78 -14.56
CA LEU A 13 -60.28 10.76 -14.81
C LEU A 13 -60.82 10.67 -16.26
N SER A 14 -60.76 9.43 -16.75
CA SER A 14 -61.64 8.73 -17.71
C SER A 14 -61.55 8.99 -19.22
N MET A 15 -60.91 8.01 -19.88
CA MET A 15 -61.41 7.14 -20.95
C MET A 15 -62.11 7.74 -22.18
N LEU A 16 -61.52 7.48 -23.35
CA LEU A 16 -62.21 6.93 -24.52
C LEU A 16 -61.26 6.05 -25.34
N ALA A 17 -61.78 4.90 -25.76
CA ALA A 17 -61.11 3.85 -26.51
C ALA A 17 -60.93 4.19 -28.01
N GLY A 18 -59.88 3.66 -28.61
CA GLY A 18 -59.67 3.62 -30.05
C GLY A 18 -58.59 2.59 -30.42
N CYS A 19 -58.97 1.58 -31.20
CA CYS A 19 -58.09 0.57 -31.76
C CYS A 19 -57.19 1.13 -32.88
N GLY A 20 -55.93 0.68 -32.94
CA GLY A 20 -54.97 0.85 -34.05
C GLY A 20 -53.56 0.55 -33.51
N SER A 21 -53.10 -0.72 -33.56
CA SER A 21 -52.14 -1.26 -34.54
C SER A 21 -50.88 -0.41 -34.71
N ASP A 22 -49.77 -0.98 -34.23
CA ASP A 22 -48.37 -0.66 -34.52
C ASP A 22 -47.93 0.79 -34.37
N ASP A 23 -47.34 1.12 -33.21
CA ASP A 23 -46.21 2.05 -33.10
C ASP A 23 -45.61 1.92 -31.68
N SER A 24 -44.49 1.21 -31.57
CA SER A 24 -43.67 1.22 -30.36
C SER A 24 -43.19 2.66 -30.12
N PRO A 25 -43.45 3.28 -28.95
CA PRO A 25 -42.87 4.59 -28.66
C PRO A 25 -41.35 4.41 -28.54
N GLN A 26 -40.62 4.85 -29.55
CA GLN A 26 -39.19 5.07 -29.45
C GLN A 26 -38.97 6.13 -28.36
N THR A 27 -38.59 5.68 -27.18
CA THR A 27 -38.02 6.53 -26.15
C THR A 27 -36.87 7.32 -26.80
N PRO A 28 -36.83 8.66 -26.70
CA PRO A 28 -35.72 9.44 -27.22
C PRO A 28 -34.42 8.89 -26.63
N VAL A 29 -33.58 8.31 -27.48
CA VAL A 29 -32.24 7.88 -27.09
C VAL A 29 -31.51 9.16 -26.70
N THR A 30 -31.35 9.38 -25.41
CA THR A 30 -30.46 10.43 -24.91
C THR A 30 -29.09 10.10 -25.48
N PRO A 31 -28.43 11.00 -26.23
CA PRO A 31 -27.09 10.73 -26.73
C PRO A 31 -26.24 10.31 -25.53
N GLU A 32 -25.72 9.08 -25.53
CA GLU A 32 -24.75 8.67 -24.53
C GLU A 32 -23.61 9.68 -24.64
N GLU A 33 -23.40 10.48 -23.58
CA GLU A 33 -22.17 11.25 -23.47
C GLU A 33 -21.01 10.28 -23.66
N PRO A 34 -20.03 10.58 -24.54
CA PRO A 34 -18.92 9.68 -24.77
C PRO A 34 -18.27 9.38 -23.43
N LYS A 35 -18.28 8.10 -23.04
CA LYS A 35 -17.59 7.67 -21.83
C LYS A 35 -16.15 8.15 -21.94
N PRO A 36 -15.61 8.82 -20.90
CA PRO A 36 -14.24 9.28 -20.92
C PRO A 36 -13.32 8.11 -21.27
N GLU A 37 -12.34 8.37 -22.13
CA GLU A 37 -11.42 7.34 -22.59
C GLU A 37 -10.59 6.85 -21.39
N LYS A 38 -10.60 5.52 -21.17
CA LYS A 38 -9.77 4.87 -20.16
C LYS A 38 -8.33 5.33 -20.34
N SER A 39 -7.70 5.80 -19.26
CA SER A 39 -6.29 6.19 -19.30
C SER A 39 -5.43 5.04 -19.83
N LYS A 40 -4.62 5.31 -20.85
CA LYS A 40 -3.70 4.32 -21.46
C LYS A 40 -2.66 3.78 -20.47
N TYR A 41 -2.46 4.44 -19.34
CA TYR A 41 -1.50 4.06 -18.31
C TYR A 41 -2.11 3.15 -17.22
N LEU A 42 -3.43 2.96 -17.21
CA LEU A 42 -4.10 2.20 -16.16
C LEU A 42 -4.58 0.84 -16.69
N THR A 43 -4.39 -0.20 -15.88
CA THR A 43 -4.98 -1.52 -16.15
C THR A 43 -6.50 -1.53 -15.95
N LEU A 44 -7.01 -0.62 -15.13
CA LEU A 44 -8.43 -0.47 -14.78
C LEU A 44 -8.91 0.95 -15.03
N ASP A 45 -10.18 1.10 -15.42
CA ASP A 45 -10.81 2.43 -15.53
C ASP A 45 -11.33 2.86 -14.16
N ILE A 46 -10.42 3.39 -13.33
CA ILE A 46 -10.72 3.85 -11.97
C ILE A 46 -10.52 5.36 -11.89
N LYS A 47 -11.52 6.04 -11.31
CA LYS A 47 -11.43 7.44 -10.91
C LYS A 47 -11.46 7.53 -9.39
N PRO A 48 -10.30 7.71 -8.73
CA PRO A 48 -10.27 7.90 -7.28
C PRO A 48 -11.12 9.11 -6.88
N ASP A 49 -11.81 8.99 -5.74
CA ASP A 49 -12.60 10.07 -5.15
C ASP A 49 -12.33 10.17 -3.65
N THR A 50 -11.05 10.36 -3.32
CA THR A 50 -10.60 10.39 -1.92
C THR A 50 -11.22 11.56 -1.18
N LYS A 51 -11.63 11.32 0.06
CA LYS A 51 -12.14 12.36 0.97
C LYS A 51 -11.28 12.43 2.22
N PHE A 52 -11.00 13.65 2.68
CA PHE A 52 -10.35 13.87 3.97
C PHE A 52 -11.35 13.67 5.12
N THR A 53 -11.57 12.42 5.49
CA THR A 53 -12.55 11.99 6.50
C THR A 53 -11.98 10.88 7.37
N GLY A 54 -12.64 10.59 8.50
CA GLY A 54 -12.15 9.61 9.46
C GLY A 54 -11.13 10.23 10.40
N GLU A 55 -10.15 9.43 10.81
CA GLU A 55 -9.22 9.77 11.88
C GLU A 55 -7.80 9.41 11.48
N PHE A 56 -6.85 10.17 11.97
CA PHE A 56 -5.43 9.86 11.89
C PHE A 56 -4.78 10.12 13.25
N TYR A 57 -3.55 9.66 13.41
CA TYR A 57 -2.91 9.50 14.70
C TYR A 57 -1.63 10.31 14.76
N VAL A 58 -1.42 11.03 15.86
CA VAL A 58 -0.21 11.81 16.08
C VAL A 58 0.47 11.46 17.39
N ASN A 59 1.78 11.33 17.36
CA ASN A 59 2.66 11.28 18.53
C ASN A 59 3.58 12.50 18.54
N LEU A 60 3.93 12.98 19.74
CA LEU A 60 4.86 14.08 19.95
C LEU A 60 6.09 13.56 20.67
N GLY A 61 7.26 14.03 20.27
CA GLY A 61 8.53 13.61 20.85
C GLY A 61 9.03 12.26 20.34
N ARG A 62 10.22 11.91 20.80
CA ARG A 62 10.84 10.64 20.49
C ARG A 62 10.16 9.52 21.25
N TYR A 63 10.07 8.36 20.60
CA TYR A 63 9.65 7.14 21.27
C TYR A 63 10.80 6.53 22.06
N GLU A 64 10.53 6.09 23.29
CA GLU A 64 11.47 5.29 24.07
C GLU A 64 11.47 3.85 23.52
N ASP A 65 12.53 3.47 22.79
CA ASP A 65 12.64 2.17 22.11
C ASP A 65 13.74 1.28 22.72
N PRO A 66 13.54 0.79 23.96
CA PRO A 66 14.52 -0.03 24.63
C PRO A 66 14.77 -1.36 23.91
N VAL A 67 13.81 -1.87 23.14
CA VAL A 67 13.99 -3.09 22.34
C VAL A 67 14.99 -2.85 21.21
N THR A 68 14.82 -1.80 20.39
CA THR A 68 15.80 -1.45 19.34
C THR A 68 17.19 -1.26 19.93
N HIS A 69 17.28 -0.53 21.05
CA HIS A 69 18.56 -0.28 21.73
C HIS A 69 19.22 -1.58 22.19
N TRP A 70 18.45 -2.45 22.85
CA TRP A 70 18.95 -3.74 23.32
C TRP A 70 19.46 -4.61 22.16
N ILE A 71 18.72 -4.70 21.05
CA ILE A 71 19.18 -5.49 19.90
C ILE A 71 20.44 -4.88 19.29
N HIS A 72 20.54 -3.56 19.14
CA HIS A 72 21.77 -2.89 18.66
C HIS A 72 22.98 -3.16 19.55
N ASP A 73 22.79 -3.17 20.87
CA ASP A 73 23.89 -3.38 21.81
C ASP A 73 24.39 -4.84 21.81
N ASN A 74 23.49 -5.79 21.58
CA ASN A 74 23.77 -7.23 21.67
C ASN A 74 24.06 -7.91 20.32
N SER A 75 23.73 -7.30 19.18
CA SER A 75 24.06 -7.85 17.86
C SER A 75 25.42 -7.38 17.33
N ASP A 76 26.14 -8.27 16.63
CA ASP A 76 27.29 -7.87 15.82
C ASP A 76 26.76 -7.24 14.53
N LEU A 77 26.64 -5.91 14.55
CA LEU A 77 26.13 -5.17 13.40
C LEU A 77 27.05 -5.35 12.18
N ASP A 78 28.36 -5.58 12.35
CA ASP A 78 29.29 -5.76 11.23
C ASP A 78 29.28 -7.17 10.63
N ASN A 79 28.70 -8.15 11.34
CA ASN A 79 28.60 -9.53 10.90
C ASN A 79 27.18 -10.04 11.10
N LYS A 80 26.36 -9.92 10.04
CA LYS A 80 24.91 -10.18 9.99
C LYS A 80 24.42 -11.48 10.66
N ASP A 81 25.33 -12.42 10.91
CA ASP A 81 25.05 -13.80 11.34
C ASP A 81 25.74 -14.22 12.66
N LYS A 82 26.31 -13.29 13.45
CA LYS A 82 26.93 -13.68 14.74
C LYS A 82 26.56 -12.75 15.90
N PRO A 83 26.31 -13.28 17.11
CA PRO A 83 26.39 -12.49 18.33
C PRO A 83 27.76 -11.80 18.40
N LYS A 84 27.86 -10.64 19.06
CA LYS A 84 29.17 -10.08 19.42
C LYS A 84 30.00 -11.19 20.06
N ALA A 85 31.09 -11.54 19.38
CA ALA A 85 31.90 -12.70 19.73
C ALA A 85 32.23 -12.70 21.23
N ASN A 86 31.88 -13.82 21.90
CA ASN A 86 32.26 -14.27 23.26
C ASN A 86 31.19 -14.29 24.36
N TRP A 87 29.90 -14.03 24.10
CA TRP A 87 28.84 -14.25 25.10
C TRP A 87 27.86 -15.33 24.66
N PRO A 88 27.87 -16.55 25.26
CA PRO A 88 26.89 -17.60 24.98
C PRO A 88 25.46 -17.29 25.49
N ASP A 89 25.11 -16.03 25.77
CA ASP A 89 23.99 -15.65 26.65
C ASP A 89 23.04 -14.55 26.08
N VAL A 90 22.88 -14.39 24.76
CA VAL A 90 22.02 -13.32 24.17
C VAL A 90 20.99 -13.77 23.13
N ASP A 91 21.17 -14.94 22.52
CA ASP A 91 20.13 -15.62 21.74
C ASP A 91 19.40 -16.58 22.70
N PHE A 92 18.36 -16.08 23.35
CA PHE A 92 17.69 -16.79 24.44
C PHE A 92 16.83 -17.95 23.92
N ASN A 93 16.42 -17.90 22.66
CA ASN A 93 15.57 -18.92 22.05
C ASN A 93 16.37 -19.98 21.24
N ASN A 94 17.68 -19.78 21.04
CA ASN A 94 18.61 -20.64 20.29
C ASN A 94 18.26 -20.84 18.82
N ASP A 95 17.67 -19.85 18.15
CA ASP A 95 17.34 -19.93 16.72
C ASP A 95 18.43 -19.36 15.79
N GLY A 96 19.51 -18.83 16.37
CA GLY A 96 20.65 -18.25 15.69
C GLY A 96 20.46 -16.78 15.30
N TRP A 97 19.42 -16.10 15.78
CA TRP A 97 19.15 -14.68 15.59
C TRP A 97 19.04 -13.95 16.94
N ILE A 98 19.25 -12.63 16.91
CA ILE A 98 18.97 -11.75 18.05
C ILE A 98 17.87 -10.80 17.58
N ASP A 99 16.67 -10.96 18.15
CA ASP A 99 15.49 -10.21 17.75
C ASP A 99 14.58 -9.82 18.93
N GLU A 100 13.38 -9.33 18.63
CA GLU A 100 12.43 -8.88 19.64
C GLU A 100 12.00 -9.98 20.62
N ARG A 101 12.02 -11.27 20.24
CA ARG A 101 11.75 -12.38 21.17
C ARG A 101 12.87 -12.52 22.19
N ASP A 102 14.12 -12.37 21.77
CA ASP A 102 15.26 -12.44 22.68
C ASP A 102 15.25 -11.26 23.65
N ALA A 103 14.92 -10.06 23.15
CA ALA A 103 14.70 -8.89 24.00
C ALA A 103 13.62 -9.14 25.06
N HIS A 104 12.49 -9.73 24.65
CA HIS A 104 11.40 -10.09 25.56
C HIS A 104 11.80 -11.15 26.57
N LEU A 105 12.54 -12.19 26.15
CA LEU A 105 13.10 -13.20 27.05
C LEU A 105 14.11 -12.61 28.05
N ALA A 106 14.79 -11.52 27.66
CA ALA A 106 15.63 -10.71 28.54
C ALA A 106 14.83 -9.73 29.43
N GLY A 107 13.51 -9.67 29.32
CA GLY A 107 12.64 -8.77 30.08
C GLY A 107 12.59 -7.33 29.55
N VAL A 108 13.03 -7.10 28.31
CA VAL A 108 13.03 -5.78 27.66
C VAL A 108 11.80 -5.66 26.77
N TYR A 109 10.97 -4.67 27.05
CA TYR A 109 9.73 -4.41 26.32
C TYR A 109 9.63 -2.93 25.97
N ASN A 110 9.09 -2.67 24.79
CA ASN A 110 8.74 -1.33 24.37
C ASN A 110 7.48 -0.86 25.13
N PRO A 111 7.50 0.34 25.74
CA PRO A 111 6.41 0.83 26.56
C PRO A 111 5.18 1.18 25.72
N LYS A 112 3.99 1.13 26.33
CA LYS A 112 2.80 1.70 25.68
C LYS A 112 2.92 3.22 25.63
N GLU A 113 2.55 3.79 24.49
CA GLU A 113 2.48 5.23 24.32
C GLU A 113 1.05 5.69 24.06
N ALA A 114 0.71 6.88 24.57
CA ALA A 114 -0.54 7.54 24.28
C ALA A 114 -0.45 8.26 22.92
N THR A 115 -1.42 8.00 22.06
CA THR A 115 -1.51 8.62 20.74
C THR A 115 -2.61 9.68 20.71
N ILE A 116 -2.31 10.83 20.11
CA ILE A 116 -3.27 11.90 19.88
C ILE A 116 -4.12 11.52 18.68
N LYS A 117 -5.42 11.34 18.90
CA LYS A 117 -6.39 11.03 17.85
C LYS A 117 -6.93 12.33 17.25
N ILE A 118 -6.73 12.54 15.96
CA ILE A 118 -7.23 13.71 15.24
C ILE A 118 -8.38 13.30 14.32
N ASP A 119 -9.51 13.96 14.49
CA ASP A 119 -10.67 13.87 13.59
C ASP A 119 -10.43 14.80 12.39
N ALA A 120 -10.39 14.23 11.20
CA ALA A 120 -10.07 14.95 9.96
C ALA A 120 -11.07 16.09 9.67
N ILE A 121 -12.36 15.91 10.00
CA ILE A 121 -13.39 16.92 9.76
C ILE A 121 -13.22 18.09 10.73
N LYS A 122 -12.91 17.82 12.01
CA LYS A 122 -12.63 18.88 12.99
C LYS A 122 -11.39 19.68 12.63
N MET A 123 -10.33 19.00 12.18
CA MET A 123 -9.13 19.67 11.68
C MET A 123 -9.46 20.58 10.49
N HIS A 124 -10.19 20.05 9.50
CA HIS A 124 -10.63 20.84 8.35
C HIS A 124 -11.41 22.09 8.77
N GLN A 125 -12.44 21.93 9.60
CA GLN A 125 -13.28 23.03 10.08
C GLN A 125 -12.49 24.12 10.79
N LEU A 126 -11.53 23.74 11.65
CA LEU A 126 -10.71 24.71 12.37
C LEU A 126 -9.74 25.43 11.43
N LEU A 127 -8.98 24.71 10.61
CA LEU A 127 -7.99 25.33 9.73
C LEU A 127 -8.63 26.23 8.67
N MET A 128 -9.86 25.93 8.23
CA MET A 128 -10.63 26.82 7.34
C MET A 128 -10.92 28.20 7.94
N THR A 129 -10.88 28.37 9.27
CA THR A 129 -11.01 29.71 9.89
C THR A 129 -9.69 30.49 9.89
N ASN A 130 -8.60 29.92 9.37
CA ASN A 130 -7.26 30.50 9.35
C ASN A 130 -6.80 31.01 10.74
N PRO A 131 -6.83 30.16 11.78
CA PRO A 131 -6.58 30.60 13.16
C PRO A 131 -5.13 31.07 13.42
N ASP A 132 -4.18 30.62 12.60
CA ASP A 132 -2.75 30.90 12.72
C ASP A 132 -2.21 31.89 11.68
N GLY A 133 -3.06 32.35 10.75
CA GLY A 133 -2.67 33.29 9.70
C GLY A 133 -1.88 32.67 8.54
N LEU A 134 -1.68 31.36 8.50
CA LEU A 134 -0.89 30.66 7.47
C LEU A 134 -1.71 30.24 6.23
N GLY A 135 -2.99 30.58 6.20
CA GLY A 135 -3.90 30.28 5.10
C GLY A 135 -5.17 29.57 5.57
N ALA A 136 -6.30 29.91 4.96
CA ALA A 136 -7.57 29.23 5.21
C ALA A 136 -7.55 27.83 4.60
N GLY A 137 -7.64 26.81 5.45
CA GLY A 137 -7.48 25.42 5.06
C GLY A 137 -6.01 25.00 5.08
N THR A 138 -5.54 24.35 4.02
CA THR A 138 -4.14 23.95 3.90
C THR A 138 -3.20 25.15 3.77
N ALA A 139 -1.98 25.02 4.27
CA ALA A 139 -0.89 25.97 4.05
C ALA A 139 -0.29 25.89 2.64
N ARG A 140 -0.62 24.83 1.87
CA ARG A 140 -0.17 24.60 0.49
C ARG A 140 -1.35 24.50 -0.49
N PRO A 141 -2.14 25.59 -0.68
CA PRO A 141 -3.26 25.59 -1.62
C PRO A 141 -2.81 25.49 -3.10
N ASP A 142 -1.51 25.66 -3.35
CA ASP A 142 -0.85 25.41 -4.64
C ASP A 142 -0.63 23.90 -4.91
N ILE A 143 -0.58 23.07 -3.87
CA ILE A 143 -0.42 21.61 -3.97
C ILE A 143 -1.73 20.88 -3.79
N PHE A 144 -2.46 21.15 -2.70
CA PHE A 144 -3.65 20.38 -2.36
C PHE A 144 -4.93 21.04 -2.84
N VAL A 145 -5.89 20.23 -3.29
CA VAL A 145 -7.26 20.71 -3.54
C VAL A 145 -7.94 21.03 -2.22
N HIS A 146 -9.01 21.84 -2.30
CA HIS A 146 -9.78 22.21 -1.12
C HIS A 146 -10.25 20.98 -0.33
N GLY A 147 -9.94 20.97 0.97
CA GLY A 147 -10.30 19.88 1.87
C GLY A 147 -9.21 18.83 2.05
N HIS A 148 -8.07 18.92 1.35
CA HIS A 148 -6.91 18.04 1.54
C HIS A 148 -5.76 18.81 2.22
N TYR A 149 -4.89 18.07 2.91
CA TYR A 149 -3.94 18.62 3.87
C TYR A 149 -2.60 17.89 3.82
N GLY A 150 -1.52 18.63 4.07
CA GLY A 150 -0.17 18.09 4.25
C GLY A 150 0.14 17.82 5.72
N VAL A 151 1.20 17.08 6.02
CA VAL A 151 1.63 16.76 7.40
C VAL A 151 1.87 18.04 8.22
N PHE A 152 2.39 19.11 7.61
CA PHE A 152 2.57 20.39 8.28
C PHE A 152 1.25 21.00 8.78
N ASP A 153 0.13 20.76 8.10
CA ASP A 153 -1.19 21.22 8.54
C ASP A 153 -1.67 20.51 9.81
N ALA A 154 -1.27 19.25 10.05
CA ALA A 154 -1.51 18.59 11.33
C ALA A 154 -0.72 19.25 12.46
N LEU A 155 0.53 19.66 12.21
CA LEU A 155 1.33 20.39 13.20
C LEU A 155 0.72 21.76 13.52
N ARG A 156 0.26 22.49 12.49
CA ARG A 156 -0.51 23.74 12.65
C ARG A 156 -1.74 23.55 13.52
N TYR A 157 -2.54 22.53 13.22
CA TYR A 157 -3.73 22.20 14.00
C TYR A 157 -3.40 21.92 15.47
N LEU A 158 -2.34 21.16 15.74
CA LEU A 158 -1.91 20.85 17.10
C LEU A 158 -1.43 22.09 17.85
N ALA A 159 -0.63 22.96 17.22
CA ALA A 159 -0.16 24.20 17.83
C ALA A 159 -1.29 25.19 18.16
N VAL A 160 -2.41 25.14 17.43
CA VAL A 160 -3.58 25.97 17.71
C VAL A 160 -4.47 25.36 18.81
N THR A 161 -4.55 24.03 18.88
CA THR A 161 -5.49 23.34 19.77
C THR A 161 -4.89 22.94 21.11
N ARG A 162 -3.57 22.90 21.22
CA ARG A 162 -2.85 22.53 22.43
C ARG A 162 -2.16 23.74 23.04
N ASN A 163 -2.18 23.83 24.36
CA ASN A 163 -1.51 24.88 25.13
C ASN A 163 -0.06 24.53 25.48
N ASP A 164 0.32 23.26 25.34
CA ASP A 164 1.65 22.71 25.60
C ASP A 164 2.55 22.66 24.36
N LEU A 165 2.08 23.12 23.20
CA LEU A 165 2.84 23.11 21.94
C LEU A 165 2.76 24.47 21.25
N LYS A 166 3.91 24.96 20.78
CA LYS A 166 4.02 26.22 20.03
C LYS A 166 4.88 26.04 18.79
N ILE A 167 4.48 26.73 17.72
CA ILE A 167 5.30 26.93 16.52
C ILE A 167 5.58 28.42 16.35
N GLU A 168 6.84 28.78 16.14
CA GLU A 168 7.33 30.16 16.06
C GLU A 168 8.37 30.30 14.95
N ASN A 169 8.78 31.54 14.65
CA ASN A 169 9.82 31.85 13.65
C ASN A 169 9.57 31.20 12.28
N ILE A 170 8.31 31.19 11.84
CA ILE A 170 7.90 30.50 10.62
C ILE A 170 8.45 31.24 9.39
N VAL A 171 9.19 30.52 8.56
CA VAL A 171 9.66 30.94 7.23
C VAL A 171 8.81 30.22 6.20
N THR A 172 8.23 30.97 5.25
CA THR A 172 7.35 30.41 4.22
C THR A 172 8.15 29.68 3.13
N PRO A 173 7.54 28.76 2.34
CA PRO A 173 8.20 28.05 1.24
C PRO A 173 8.93 28.96 0.25
N GLU A 174 8.37 30.13 -0.05
CA GLU A 174 8.96 31.10 -0.98
C GLU A 174 10.24 31.75 -0.43
N ASN A 175 10.38 31.80 0.90
CA ASN A 175 11.47 32.47 1.59
C ASN A 175 12.52 31.50 2.16
N SER A 176 12.21 30.20 2.33
CA SER A 176 13.18 29.23 2.84
C SER A 176 14.24 28.84 1.82
N GLY A 177 13.97 29.06 0.53
CA GLY A 177 14.82 28.60 -0.56
C GLY A 177 14.73 27.10 -0.82
N ARG A 178 13.93 26.36 -0.05
CA ARG A 178 13.74 24.91 -0.14
C ARG A 178 12.34 24.48 -0.57
N ASP A 179 11.43 25.42 -0.83
CA ASP A 179 10.02 25.16 -1.14
C ASP A 179 9.29 24.34 -0.04
N THR A 180 9.64 24.60 1.22
CA THR A 180 9.01 24.05 2.43
C THR A 180 9.01 25.10 3.53
N PHE A 181 8.08 24.99 4.47
CA PHE A 181 8.13 25.79 5.70
C PHE A 181 9.35 25.41 6.56
N GLU A 182 9.97 26.40 7.19
CA GLU A 182 10.92 26.24 8.29
C GLU A 182 10.34 26.92 9.54
N PHE A 183 10.60 26.37 10.73
CA PHE A 183 9.97 26.85 11.96
C PHE A 183 10.77 26.41 13.20
N VAL A 184 10.41 26.97 14.34
CA VAL A 184 10.88 26.59 15.66
C VAL A 184 9.72 26.00 16.45
N VAL A 185 9.93 24.85 17.09
CA VAL A 185 8.95 24.22 17.98
C VAL A 185 9.36 24.43 19.44
N SER A 186 8.38 24.74 20.28
CA SER A 186 8.51 24.59 21.74
C SER A 186 7.41 23.66 22.23
N TRP A 187 7.77 22.59 22.92
CA TRP A 187 6.85 21.60 23.49
C TRP A 187 7.14 21.43 24.97
N ASP A 188 6.15 21.73 25.81
CA ASP A 188 6.16 21.46 27.26
C ASP A 188 6.03 19.94 27.44
N SER A 189 7.18 19.27 27.42
CA SER A 189 7.27 17.81 27.37
C SER A 189 7.12 17.19 28.77
N ASN A 190 7.45 17.97 29.80
CA ASN A 190 7.38 17.55 31.20
C ASN A 190 6.00 17.87 31.84
N GLY A 191 5.17 18.70 31.19
CA GLY A 191 3.81 19.02 31.57
C GLY A 191 3.69 19.99 32.74
N ASP A 192 4.72 20.80 33.01
CA ASP A 192 4.73 21.76 34.12
C ASP A 192 4.09 23.13 33.77
N GLY A 193 3.72 23.32 32.50
CA GLY A 193 3.10 24.54 31.99
C GLY A 193 4.07 25.63 31.57
N VAL A 194 5.37 25.39 31.61
CA VAL A 194 6.44 26.31 31.25
C VAL A 194 7.19 25.75 30.04
N PHE A 195 7.54 26.63 29.10
CA PHE A 195 8.40 26.26 27.97
C PHE A 195 9.83 26.69 28.31
N ASP A 196 10.68 25.75 28.71
CA ASP A 196 12.06 26.04 29.11
C ASP A 196 13.03 24.89 28.84
N ASP A 197 14.30 25.06 29.22
CA ASP A 197 15.35 24.07 28.95
C ASP A 197 15.13 22.72 29.66
N GLN A 198 14.23 22.62 30.64
CA GLN A 198 13.86 21.37 31.31
C GLN A 198 12.94 20.48 30.45
N ASP A 199 12.38 21.02 29.37
CA ASP A 199 11.65 20.24 28.37
C ASP A 199 12.57 19.42 27.47
N ASN A 200 13.84 19.82 27.38
CA ASN A 200 14.80 19.19 26.50
C ASN A 200 15.18 17.79 26.99
N ASP A 201 15.27 16.85 26.07
CA ASP A 201 15.78 15.51 26.32
C ASP A 201 17.21 15.39 25.75
N ILE A 202 17.50 14.34 24.97
CA ILE A 202 18.71 14.26 24.16
C ILE A 202 18.74 15.34 23.06
N TYR A 203 17.58 15.89 22.67
CA TYR A 203 17.43 16.99 21.72
C TYR A 203 16.53 18.10 22.26
N ALA A 204 16.52 19.22 21.53
CA ALA A 204 15.79 20.41 21.90
C ALA A 204 14.28 20.27 21.65
N ASN A 205 13.49 20.20 22.73
CA ASN A 205 12.04 20.33 22.71
C ASN A 205 11.59 21.78 22.96
N TYR A 206 12.42 22.60 23.63
CA TYR A 206 12.23 24.05 23.75
C TYR A 206 13.09 24.80 22.73
N GLN A 207 12.46 25.70 21.97
CA GLN A 207 13.09 26.41 20.85
C GLN A 207 13.84 25.50 19.86
N GLY A 208 13.34 24.28 19.66
CA GLY A 208 13.91 23.28 18.78
C GLY A 208 13.73 23.65 17.30
N LYS A 209 14.84 23.70 16.56
CA LYS A 209 14.87 23.96 15.10
C LYS A 209 14.88 22.68 14.26
N ASP A 210 15.17 21.57 14.90
CA ASP A 210 15.42 20.28 14.25
C ASP A 210 14.21 19.35 14.29
N TRP A 211 13.03 19.91 14.53
CA TRP A 211 11.79 19.16 14.51
C TRP A 211 11.40 18.79 13.08
N HIS A 212 11.10 17.51 12.87
CA HIS A 212 10.55 17.01 11.63
C HIS A 212 9.53 15.91 11.94
N PHE A 213 9.24 15.04 10.98
CA PHE A 213 8.27 13.96 11.18
C PHE A 213 8.78 12.61 10.72
N ARG A 214 8.15 11.58 11.30
CA ARG A 214 8.12 10.20 10.80
C ARG A 214 6.68 9.82 10.48
N SER A 215 6.51 8.83 9.63
CA SER A 215 5.18 8.35 9.27
C SER A 215 5.10 6.84 9.20
N LYS A 216 3.87 6.35 9.39
CA LYS A 216 3.49 4.96 9.19
C LYS A 216 2.07 4.90 8.65
N TYR A 217 1.82 3.96 7.74
CA TYR A 217 0.51 3.71 7.17
C TYR A 217 -0.22 2.60 7.93
N HIS A 218 -1.55 2.59 7.83
CA HIS A 218 -2.37 1.58 8.47
C HIS A 218 -2.26 0.24 7.73
N GLY A 219 -1.46 -0.69 8.27
CA GLY A 219 -1.24 -2.02 7.70
C GLY A 219 -2.44 -2.98 7.83
N GLY A 220 -3.55 -2.57 8.43
CA GLY A 220 -4.66 -3.47 8.75
C GLY A 220 -4.21 -4.49 9.80
N GLU A 221 -4.52 -5.76 9.56
CA GLU A 221 -4.08 -6.90 10.35
C GLU A 221 -2.59 -7.27 10.12
N PHE A 222 -1.87 -6.59 9.21
CA PHE A 222 -0.48 -6.90 8.88
C PHE A 222 0.51 -6.43 9.96
N LYS A 223 0.60 -7.19 11.05
CA LYS A 223 1.48 -6.95 12.22
C LYS A 223 2.98 -7.06 11.94
N LYS A 224 3.38 -7.57 10.78
CA LYS A 224 4.81 -7.83 10.47
C LYS A 224 5.58 -6.58 10.06
N ILE A 225 4.89 -5.51 9.70
CA ILE A 225 5.51 -4.25 9.24
C ILE A 225 6.15 -3.45 10.39
N ASP A 226 5.79 -3.76 11.63
CA ASP A 226 6.12 -2.99 12.84
C ASP A 226 7.48 -3.38 13.46
N SER A 227 8.38 -3.95 12.66
CA SER A 227 9.71 -4.35 13.10
C SER A 227 10.59 -3.16 13.49
N THR A 228 11.22 -3.27 14.64
CA THR A 228 12.08 -2.25 15.25
C THR A 228 13.33 -1.94 14.39
N ILE A 229 14.04 -2.97 13.95
CA ILE A 229 15.30 -2.83 13.17
C ILE A 229 15.12 -3.26 11.72
N SER A 230 14.35 -4.33 11.49
CA SER A 230 14.14 -4.87 10.14
C SER A 230 12.93 -4.28 9.42
N GLY A 231 12.25 -3.30 10.02
CA GLY A 231 11.03 -2.67 9.50
C GLY A 231 10.90 -1.21 9.90
N ILE A 232 9.66 -0.74 9.98
CA ILE A 232 9.32 0.67 10.20
C ILE A 232 9.49 1.09 11.67
N GLY A 233 9.31 0.14 12.59
CA GLY A 233 9.36 0.33 14.03
C GLY A 233 8.20 1.18 14.58
N PRO A 234 8.09 1.29 15.91
CA PRO A 234 7.09 2.14 16.57
C PRO A 234 7.30 3.64 16.32
N GLN A 235 8.52 4.04 15.93
CA GLN A 235 8.85 5.42 15.62
C GLN A 235 8.26 5.89 14.28
N GLY A 236 8.03 4.96 13.34
CA GLY A 236 7.72 5.30 11.94
C GLY A 236 8.97 5.51 11.09
N GLU A 237 8.75 5.66 9.79
CA GLU A 237 9.80 5.80 8.79
C GLU A 237 10.37 7.22 8.76
N LEU A 238 11.69 7.31 8.63
CA LEU A 238 12.37 8.57 8.40
C LEU A 238 12.22 9.03 6.96
N THR A 239 12.11 10.34 6.77
CA THR A 239 12.03 10.91 5.43
C THR A 239 12.77 12.23 5.32
N TYR A 240 13.38 12.46 4.16
CA TYR A 240 13.89 13.78 3.77
C TYR A 240 12.83 14.62 3.04
N SER A 241 11.62 14.08 2.88
CA SER A 241 10.51 14.77 2.21
C SER A 241 10.09 16.02 2.97
N ARG A 242 9.61 17.00 2.22
CA ARG A 242 9.05 18.26 2.72
C ARG A 242 7.72 17.97 3.43
N MET A 243 7.61 18.41 4.68
CA MET A 243 6.49 18.08 5.56
C MET A 243 5.15 18.63 5.04
N ASP A 244 5.19 19.80 4.43
CA ASP A 244 4.04 20.50 3.86
C ASP A 244 3.63 19.97 2.48
N GLN A 245 4.43 19.10 1.85
CA GLN A 245 4.08 18.42 0.60
C GLN A 245 3.65 16.96 0.82
N PHE A 246 3.75 16.46 2.06
CA PHE A 246 3.44 15.09 2.40
C PHE A 246 1.95 14.95 2.73
N TRP A 247 1.19 14.24 1.91
CA TRP A 247 -0.27 14.10 2.09
C TRP A 247 -0.64 13.29 3.34
N ILE A 248 -1.59 13.80 4.15
CA ILE A 248 -2.17 13.06 5.29
C ILE A 248 -3.29 12.13 4.81
N GLN A 249 -3.18 10.87 5.18
CA GLN A 249 -4.19 9.85 4.88
C GLN A 249 -4.99 9.42 6.11
N PRO A 250 -6.25 9.00 5.94
CA PRO A 250 -6.99 8.34 7.02
C PRO A 250 -6.23 7.10 7.55
N GLY A 251 -6.20 6.93 8.87
CA GLY A 251 -5.51 5.83 9.54
C GLY A 251 -3.98 5.96 9.64
N MET A 252 -3.39 6.96 8.97
CA MET A 252 -1.96 7.25 9.06
C MET A 252 -1.55 7.61 10.49
N SER A 253 -0.35 7.17 10.90
CA SER A 253 0.31 7.61 12.12
C SER A 253 1.46 8.53 11.77
N ILE A 254 1.54 9.68 12.44
CA ILE A 254 2.58 10.70 12.26
C ILE A 254 3.24 10.92 13.61
N ARG A 255 4.57 10.91 13.66
CA ARG A 255 5.32 11.33 14.84
C ARG A 255 6.03 12.62 14.53
N PHE A 256 5.73 13.69 15.26
CA PHE A 256 6.55 14.89 15.26
C PHE A 256 7.58 14.78 16.36
N GLN A 257 8.85 14.92 16.02
CA GLN A 257 9.94 14.77 17.00
C GLN A 257 11.14 15.65 16.62
N PRO A 258 11.98 16.01 17.60
CA PRO A 258 13.30 16.56 17.31
C PRO A 258 14.23 15.48 16.76
N PHE A 259 15.09 15.88 15.84
CA PHE A 259 16.20 15.09 15.30
C PHE A 259 17.52 15.72 15.68
N SER A 260 18.61 15.00 15.40
CA SER A 260 19.93 15.60 15.54
C SER A 260 20.14 16.78 14.58
N PRO A 261 20.97 17.77 14.94
CA PRO A 261 21.34 18.86 14.03
C PRO A 261 21.97 18.35 12.72
N GLU A 262 22.70 17.23 12.75
CA GLU A 262 23.28 16.61 11.55
C GLU A 262 22.20 16.02 10.63
N MET A 263 21.12 15.47 11.19
CA MET A 263 20.00 14.94 10.41
C MET A 263 19.26 16.06 9.68
N THR A 264 19.05 17.20 10.34
CA THR A 264 18.53 18.41 9.68
C THR A 264 19.47 18.92 8.59
N GLN A 265 20.77 19.00 8.86
CA GLN A 265 21.75 19.40 7.84
C GLN A 265 21.77 18.45 6.64
N ARG A 266 21.68 17.14 6.88
CA ARG A 266 21.60 16.13 5.82
C ARG A 266 20.33 16.28 4.99
N ARG A 267 19.17 16.49 5.65
CA ARG A 267 17.89 16.77 4.98
C ARG A 267 17.96 18.04 4.13
N HIS A 268 18.51 19.13 4.66
CA HIS A 268 18.65 20.40 3.94
C HIS A 268 19.60 20.25 2.74
N TRP A 269 20.69 19.51 2.88
CA TRP A 269 21.60 19.22 1.78
C TRP A 269 20.90 18.51 0.61
N VAL A 270 20.02 17.54 0.89
CA VAL A 270 19.19 16.88 -0.14
C VAL A 270 18.28 17.90 -0.82
N GLN A 271 17.51 18.66 -0.04
CA GLN A 271 16.52 19.61 -0.56
C GLN A 271 17.18 20.75 -1.36
N ASP A 272 18.35 21.23 -0.93
CA ASP A 272 19.11 22.27 -1.62
C ASP A 272 19.58 21.81 -3.00
N ARG A 273 19.97 20.53 -3.13
CA ARG A 273 20.38 19.95 -4.43
C ARG A 273 19.21 19.76 -5.38
N GLU A 274 18.06 19.35 -4.86
CA GLU A 274 16.83 19.28 -5.64
C GLU A 274 16.45 20.67 -6.18
N MET A 275 16.52 21.71 -5.33
CA MET A 275 16.26 23.10 -5.75
C MET A 275 17.30 23.63 -6.74
N ALA A 276 18.59 23.30 -6.56
CA ALA A 276 19.64 23.65 -7.50
C ALA A 276 19.35 23.05 -8.89
N ARG A 277 18.92 21.80 -8.97
CA ARG A 277 18.53 21.17 -10.24
C ARG A 277 17.33 21.84 -10.90
N VAL A 278 16.30 22.25 -10.14
CA VAL A 278 15.19 23.06 -10.69
C VAL A 278 15.73 24.35 -11.31
N ALA A 279 16.60 25.06 -10.59
CA ALA A 279 17.16 26.34 -11.06
C ALA A 279 18.02 26.15 -12.33
N GLU A 280 18.90 25.14 -12.35
CA GLU A 280 19.74 24.79 -13.50
C GLU A 280 18.93 24.38 -14.73
N ALA A 281 17.79 23.70 -14.53
CA ALA A 281 16.88 23.27 -15.58
C ALA A 281 15.89 24.37 -16.01
N GLY A 282 16.01 25.60 -15.50
CA GLY A 282 15.13 26.72 -15.86
C GLY A 282 13.69 26.54 -15.38
N GLY A 283 13.50 25.92 -14.21
CA GLY A 283 12.20 25.66 -13.61
C GLY A 283 11.57 24.33 -14.04
N LYS A 284 12.22 23.56 -14.92
CA LYS A 284 11.74 22.23 -15.33
C LYS A 284 12.15 21.15 -14.33
N VAL A 285 11.34 20.12 -14.22
CA VAL A 285 11.67 18.91 -13.45
C VAL A 285 12.35 17.92 -14.40
N ILE A 286 13.67 17.81 -14.30
CA ILE A 286 14.46 16.86 -15.09
C ILE A 286 15.10 15.85 -14.15
N VAL A 287 14.70 14.59 -14.25
CA VAL A 287 15.34 13.48 -13.52
C VAL A 287 16.60 13.06 -14.28
N PRO A 288 17.81 13.26 -13.71
CA PRO A 288 19.05 12.97 -14.40
C PRO A 288 19.19 11.50 -14.81
N THR A 289 18.79 10.57 -13.94
CA THR A 289 18.86 9.14 -14.22
C THR A 289 17.65 8.38 -13.67
N MET A 290 16.99 7.64 -14.55
CA MET A 290 16.04 6.59 -14.17
C MET A 290 16.60 5.23 -14.61
N ALA A 291 16.62 4.25 -13.71
CA ALA A 291 17.08 2.89 -13.99
C ALA A 291 15.97 1.87 -13.75
N ILE A 292 15.83 0.90 -14.66
CA ILE A 292 14.88 -0.21 -14.55
C ILE A 292 15.68 -1.52 -14.57
N ASP A 293 15.63 -2.26 -13.47
CA ASP A 293 16.34 -3.53 -13.28
C ASP A 293 15.34 -4.70 -13.22
N TYR A 294 15.44 -5.61 -14.18
CA TYR A 294 14.55 -6.77 -14.30
C TYR A 294 14.99 -7.99 -13.48
N LYS A 295 16.12 -7.91 -12.75
CA LYS A 295 16.71 -9.02 -11.97
C LYS A 295 16.89 -10.33 -12.76
N LYS A 296 17.01 -10.25 -14.09
CA LYS A 296 17.27 -11.41 -14.95
C LYS A 296 18.77 -11.55 -15.18
N PRO A 297 19.35 -12.76 -15.03
CA PRO A 297 20.71 -13.02 -15.50
C PRO A 297 20.86 -12.54 -16.95
N ASP A 298 21.97 -11.88 -17.24
CA ASP A 298 22.33 -11.39 -18.59
C ASP A 298 21.45 -10.27 -19.18
N THR A 299 20.51 -9.71 -18.41
CA THR A 299 19.74 -8.53 -18.83
C THR A 299 20.33 -7.28 -18.19
N GLN A 300 20.85 -6.36 -19.01
CA GLN A 300 21.32 -5.06 -18.51
C GLN A 300 20.15 -4.18 -18.08
N PRO A 301 20.29 -3.39 -17.00
CA PRO A 301 19.28 -2.42 -16.63
C PRO A 301 18.99 -1.42 -17.76
N THR A 302 17.72 -1.10 -17.98
CA THR A 302 17.34 0.01 -18.88
C THR A 302 17.65 1.32 -18.17
N VAL A 303 18.40 2.22 -18.81
CA VAL A 303 18.76 3.52 -18.23
C VAL A 303 18.25 4.65 -19.11
N ILE A 304 17.41 5.51 -18.54
CA ILE A 304 16.89 6.73 -19.17
C ILE A 304 17.62 7.91 -18.53
N LYS A 305 18.16 8.81 -19.37
CA LYS A 305 18.93 9.97 -18.94
C LYS A 305 18.17 11.25 -19.21
N ASN A 306 18.24 12.19 -18.25
CA ASN A 306 17.66 13.53 -18.35
C ASN A 306 16.19 13.48 -18.79
N LEU A 307 15.39 12.66 -18.11
CA LEU A 307 13.97 12.55 -18.38
C LEU A 307 13.28 13.83 -17.89
N GLU A 308 12.71 14.61 -18.81
CA GLU A 308 11.80 15.70 -18.45
C GLU A 308 10.50 15.09 -17.93
N VAL A 309 10.14 15.41 -16.70
CA VAL A 309 8.95 14.91 -16.02
C VAL A 309 7.89 16.00 -16.06
N THR A 310 6.68 15.61 -16.45
CA THR A 310 5.52 16.49 -16.59
C THR A 310 4.36 15.95 -15.76
N ALA A 311 3.51 16.83 -15.22
CA ALA A 311 2.34 16.37 -14.46
C ALA A 311 1.28 15.73 -15.37
N HIS A 312 0.84 14.51 -15.04
CA HIS A 312 -0.28 13.82 -15.70
C HIS A 312 -1.61 13.97 -14.96
N ASN A 313 -1.57 14.53 -13.73
CA ASN A 313 -2.75 14.82 -12.91
C ASN A 313 -3.62 13.59 -12.62
N MET A 314 -2.99 12.47 -12.27
CA MET A 314 -3.68 11.19 -12.00
C MET A 314 -4.50 11.20 -10.70
N ARG A 315 -4.23 12.14 -9.79
CA ARG A 315 -4.91 12.30 -8.50
C ARG A 315 -5.57 13.69 -8.36
N PRO A 316 -6.51 14.06 -9.26
CA PRO A 316 -7.19 15.35 -9.20
C PRO A 316 -8.15 15.46 -8.00
N ASP A 317 -8.39 14.33 -7.31
CA ASP A 317 -9.11 14.26 -6.04
C ASP A 317 -8.26 14.77 -4.86
N ILE A 318 -6.94 14.81 -4.97
CA ILE A 318 -6.02 15.25 -3.91
C ILE A 318 -5.25 16.51 -4.29
N PHE A 319 -4.72 16.57 -5.52
CA PHE A 319 -3.76 17.59 -5.92
C PHE A 319 -4.32 18.59 -6.93
N GLN A 320 -3.82 19.82 -6.88
CA GLN A 320 -4.05 20.83 -7.89
C GLN A 320 -3.46 20.39 -9.24
N PRO A 321 -4.04 20.83 -10.37
CA PRO A 321 -3.44 20.61 -11.67
C PRO A 321 -1.99 21.16 -11.74
N GLY A 322 -1.07 20.35 -12.25
CA GLY A 322 0.34 20.71 -12.40
C GLY A 322 1.27 20.20 -11.29
N VAL A 323 0.73 19.65 -10.20
CA VAL A 323 1.54 18.96 -9.19
C VAL A 323 2.16 17.71 -9.79
N ILE A 324 3.47 17.57 -9.65
CA ILE A 324 4.22 16.40 -10.09
C ILE A 324 4.37 15.46 -8.90
N THR A 325 4.08 14.19 -9.12
CA THR A 325 4.25 13.07 -8.21
C THR A 325 5.31 12.12 -8.75
N LYS A 326 5.77 11.18 -7.94
CA LYS A 326 6.72 10.17 -8.39
C LYS A 326 6.13 9.19 -9.40
N MET A 327 4.81 9.05 -9.47
CA MET A 327 4.12 8.31 -10.54
C MET A 327 4.38 8.96 -11.89
N ASP A 328 4.39 10.30 -11.97
CA ASP A 328 4.58 11.04 -13.21
C ASP A 328 5.97 10.79 -13.84
N VAL A 329 6.99 10.39 -13.06
CA VAL A 329 8.29 9.94 -13.61
C VAL A 329 8.08 8.76 -14.57
N TYR A 330 7.29 7.78 -14.16
CA TYR A 330 6.99 6.61 -14.96
C TYR A 330 6.05 6.93 -16.11
N LEU A 331 5.09 7.82 -15.92
CA LEU A 331 4.18 8.23 -16.99
C LEU A 331 4.90 9.05 -18.08
N SER A 332 5.83 9.93 -17.69
CA SER A 332 6.72 10.61 -18.65
C SER A 332 7.66 9.62 -19.35
N ALA A 333 8.15 8.59 -18.67
CA ALA A 333 8.89 7.50 -19.34
C ALA A 333 8.00 6.72 -20.32
N ALA A 334 6.71 6.54 -20.01
CA ALA A 334 5.75 5.92 -20.91
C ALA A 334 5.50 6.77 -22.16
N ASP A 335 5.38 8.10 -22.00
CA ASP A 335 5.30 9.03 -23.12
C ASP A 335 6.58 9.08 -23.96
N ALA A 336 7.72 8.78 -23.35
CA ALA A 336 9.00 8.56 -24.03
C ALA A 336 9.15 7.16 -24.65
N GLY A 337 8.09 6.35 -24.66
CA GLY A 337 8.01 5.08 -25.39
C GLY A 337 8.29 3.81 -24.58
N GLN A 338 8.35 3.90 -23.24
CA GLN A 338 8.33 2.69 -22.40
C GLN A 338 6.90 2.13 -22.29
N ASP A 339 6.75 0.81 -22.22
CA ASP A 339 5.46 0.21 -21.84
C ASP A 339 5.34 0.25 -20.32
N ILE A 340 4.47 1.09 -19.78
CA ILE A 340 4.26 1.21 -18.33
C ILE A 340 2.77 1.19 -18.05
N ALA A 341 2.37 0.39 -17.06
CA ALA A 341 1.01 0.38 -16.56
C ALA A 341 0.96 0.38 -15.03
N PHE A 342 -0.08 1.00 -14.49
CA PHE A 342 -0.41 1.01 -13.08
C PHE A 342 -1.73 0.30 -12.82
N ASN A 343 -1.81 -0.41 -11.70
CA ASN A 343 -3.03 -1.02 -11.19
C ASN A 343 -3.52 -0.24 -9.96
N TYR A 344 -4.80 -0.29 -9.63
CA TYR A 344 -5.35 0.38 -8.45
C TYR A 344 -5.54 -0.64 -7.32
N TRP A 345 -4.94 -0.36 -6.17
CA TRP A 345 -5.04 -1.22 -4.98
C TRP A 345 -6.07 -0.63 -4.03
N PRO A 346 -7.21 -1.32 -3.80
CA PRO A 346 -8.27 -0.84 -2.91
C PRO A 346 -7.91 -1.10 -1.45
N THR A 347 -8.91 -1.16 -0.58
CA THR A 347 -8.72 -1.81 0.73
C THR A 347 -8.44 -3.30 0.51
N LEU A 348 -7.37 -3.80 1.14
CA LEU A 348 -6.96 -5.20 1.02
C LEU A 348 -7.73 -6.11 2.00
N SER A 349 -7.63 -7.42 1.81
CA SER A 349 -8.21 -8.45 2.69
C SER A 349 -7.76 -8.32 4.14
N THR A 350 -6.57 -7.77 4.39
CA THR A 350 -6.06 -7.47 5.74
C THR A 350 -6.76 -6.27 6.40
N GLY A 351 -7.62 -5.54 5.69
CA GLY A 351 -8.18 -4.25 6.14
C GLY A 351 -7.22 -3.07 5.97
N ALA A 352 -6.04 -3.26 5.36
CA ALA A 352 -5.16 -2.17 4.98
C ALA A 352 -5.83 -1.31 3.91
N ARG A 353 -6.05 -0.02 4.20
CA ARG A 353 -6.65 0.93 3.26
C ARG A 353 -5.53 1.54 2.42
N ILE A 354 -5.29 0.96 1.24
CA ILE A 354 -4.28 1.46 0.31
C ILE A 354 -4.88 2.61 -0.49
N GLU A 355 -5.89 2.34 -1.35
CA GLU A 355 -6.58 3.37 -2.14
C GLU A 355 -5.65 4.16 -3.11
N HIS A 356 -4.65 3.47 -3.68
CA HIS A 356 -3.59 4.06 -4.50
C HIS A 356 -3.31 3.32 -5.81
N PHE A 357 -2.68 4.02 -6.76
CA PHE A 357 -2.09 3.39 -7.93
C PHE A 357 -0.72 2.78 -7.63
N ALA A 358 -0.57 1.48 -7.90
CA ALA A 358 0.68 0.74 -7.79
C ALA A 358 1.31 0.49 -9.17
N LEU A 359 2.62 0.66 -9.27
CA LEU A 359 3.37 0.34 -10.48
C LEU A 359 3.24 -1.15 -10.78
N PHE A 360 2.55 -1.46 -11.88
CA PHE A 360 2.15 -2.83 -12.17
C PHE A 360 3.02 -3.47 -13.24
N ARG A 361 3.25 -2.79 -14.38
CA ARG A 361 4.00 -3.34 -15.52
C ARG A 361 5.06 -2.37 -16.00
N ILE A 362 6.23 -2.90 -16.35
CA ILE A 362 7.23 -2.19 -17.15
C ILE A 362 7.73 -3.12 -18.27
N ASN A 363 7.69 -2.66 -19.52
CA ASN A 363 8.22 -3.31 -20.71
C ASN A 363 7.85 -4.79 -20.81
N GLY A 364 6.55 -5.08 -20.72
CA GLY A 364 5.99 -6.43 -20.78
C GLY A 364 6.16 -7.28 -19.51
N VAL A 365 6.86 -6.79 -18.48
CA VAL A 365 7.02 -7.48 -17.20
C VAL A 365 6.02 -6.94 -16.19
N ALA A 366 4.91 -7.66 -16.02
CA ALA A 366 3.87 -7.37 -15.05
C ALA A 366 4.23 -7.91 -13.66
N SER A 367 3.74 -7.23 -12.64
CA SER A 367 3.74 -7.73 -11.27
C SER A 367 2.83 -8.95 -11.21
N ASP A 368 3.22 -9.91 -10.38
CA ASP A 368 2.35 -10.94 -9.84
C ASP A 368 2.46 -10.88 -8.32
N VAL A 369 1.56 -11.51 -7.59
CA VAL A 369 1.41 -11.22 -6.16
C VAL A 369 2.69 -11.42 -5.35
N GLY A 370 3.43 -12.50 -5.56
CA GLY A 370 4.72 -12.69 -4.90
C GLY A 370 5.91 -12.06 -5.65
N ARG A 371 5.69 -11.30 -6.73
CA ARG A 371 6.72 -10.52 -7.44
C ARG A 371 6.22 -9.16 -7.91
N GLY A 372 6.68 -8.09 -7.27
CA GLY A 372 6.28 -6.72 -7.61
C GLY A 372 7.46 -5.84 -7.98
N TRP A 373 7.14 -4.69 -8.57
CA TRP A 373 8.10 -3.62 -8.74
C TRP A 373 8.29 -2.87 -7.42
N THR A 374 9.52 -2.90 -6.88
CA THR A 374 9.96 -1.94 -5.87
C THR A 374 10.51 -0.71 -6.55
N THR A 375 10.32 0.44 -5.93
CA THR A 375 10.85 1.71 -6.42
C THR A 375 11.64 2.42 -5.34
N GLY A 376 12.47 3.36 -5.76
CA GLY A 376 13.04 4.32 -4.83
C GLY A 376 13.68 5.48 -5.56
N TYR A 377 13.91 6.54 -4.80
CA TYR A 377 14.11 7.86 -5.38
C TYR A 377 14.94 8.72 -4.42
N GLY A 378 15.88 9.50 -4.95
CA GLY A 378 16.64 10.44 -4.15
C GLY A 378 18.01 10.71 -4.76
N GLU A 379 18.95 11.10 -3.90
CA GLU A 379 20.35 11.24 -4.25
C GLU A 379 21.05 9.88 -4.23
N MET A 380 21.98 9.62 -5.15
CA MET A 380 22.78 8.40 -5.09
C MET A 380 23.55 8.29 -3.76
N ALA A 381 23.94 9.44 -3.20
CA ALA A 381 24.64 9.52 -1.93
C ALA A 381 23.81 9.07 -0.72
N MET A 382 22.48 9.00 -0.82
CA MET A 382 21.61 8.63 0.31
C MET A 382 21.26 7.14 0.37
N ILE A 383 21.67 6.33 -0.61
CA ILE A 383 21.29 4.91 -0.72
C ILE A 383 21.67 4.11 0.55
N LYS A 384 22.75 4.52 1.22
CA LYS A 384 23.28 3.86 2.43
C LYS A 384 23.02 4.65 3.72
N ASP A 385 22.27 5.76 3.64
CA ASP A 385 21.97 6.57 4.83
C ASP A 385 21.22 5.72 5.87
N PHE A 386 20.23 4.94 5.43
CA PHE A 386 19.39 4.12 6.30
C PHE A 386 19.66 2.64 6.06
N THR A 387 20.45 2.06 6.96
CA THR A 387 20.62 0.60 7.06
C THR A 387 20.82 0.24 8.53
N ARG A 388 20.56 -1.02 8.92
CA ARG A 388 20.94 -1.56 10.24
C ARG A 388 22.40 -1.22 10.63
N ASN A 389 23.27 -1.07 9.65
CA ASN A 389 24.71 -0.84 9.84
C ASN A 389 25.16 0.54 9.34
N SER A 390 24.27 1.53 9.38
CA SER A 390 24.63 2.86 8.91
C SER A 390 25.84 3.39 9.69
N THR A 391 26.82 3.89 8.94
CA THR A 391 28.06 4.48 9.45
C THR A 391 28.05 6.00 9.39
N CYS A 392 27.02 6.60 8.80
CA CYS A 392 26.84 8.05 8.64
C CYS A 392 28.08 8.80 8.10
N ASP A 393 28.83 8.16 7.18
CA ASP A 393 30.01 8.76 6.56
C ASP A 393 29.62 9.71 5.40
N PHE A 394 29.03 10.84 5.77
CA PHE A 394 28.56 11.86 4.83
C PHE A 394 29.70 12.72 4.24
N SER A 395 30.88 12.68 4.87
CA SER A 395 32.07 13.39 4.41
C SER A 395 32.77 12.74 3.22
N SER A 396 32.57 11.43 3.04
CA SER A 396 33.14 10.71 1.90
C SER A 396 32.53 11.16 0.56
N PRO A 397 33.22 10.91 -0.57
CA PRO A 397 32.65 11.11 -1.89
C PRO A 397 31.36 10.32 -2.14
N ALA A 398 31.27 9.12 -1.57
CA ALA A 398 30.05 8.30 -1.65
C ALA A 398 28.92 8.87 -0.77
N GLY A 399 29.25 9.52 0.34
CA GLY A 399 28.31 10.17 1.25
C GLY A 399 27.89 11.57 0.83
N GLY A 400 28.46 12.15 -0.23
CA GLY A 400 28.08 13.45 -0.76
C GLY A 400 29.05 14.59 -0.45
N ASN A 401 30.24 14.30 0.09
CA ASN A 401 31.29 15.29 0.44
C ASN A 401 30.80 16.42 1.35
N MET A 402 29.97 16.10 2.35
CA MET A 402 29.52 17.10 3.32
C MET A 402 30.60 17.36 4.38
N GLU A 403 30.80 18.62 4.76
CA GLU A 403 31.66 18.98 5.89
C GLU A 403 30.92 18.81 7.23
N ILE A 404 30.38 17.60 7.46
CA ILE A 404 29.70 17.25 8.71
C ILE A 404 30.34 16.00 9.33
N GLU A 405 30.60 16.06 10.63
CA GLU A 405 31.00 14.93 11.45
C GLU A 405 29.77 14.54 12.29
N VAL A 406 29.33 13.29 12.17
CA VAL A 406 28.10 12.83 12.85
C VAL A 406 28.49 12.16 14.15
N ASP A 407 27.91 12.62 15.25
CA ASP A 407 28.04 11.95 16.55
C ASP A 407 27.57 10.48 16.41
N PRO A 408 28.36 9.49 16.86
CA PRO A 408 28.00 8.08 16.70
C PRO A 408 26.65 7.70 17.32
N GLU A 409 26.24 8.36 18.39
CA GLU A 409 24.95 8.13 19.03
C GLU A 409 23.82 8.74 18.20
N HIS A 410 24.01 9.93 17.63
CA HIS A 410 23.06 10.50 16.66
C HIS A 410 22.90 9.58 15.44
N CYS A 411 24.01 9.03 14.92
CA CYS A 411 23.98 8.06 13.84
C CYS A 411 23.15 6.81 14.21
N ARG A 412 23.39 6.27 15.41
CA ARG A 412 22.68 5.11 15.94
C ARG A 412 21.18 5.37 16.09
N ILE A 413 20.81 6.55 16.53
CA ILE A 413 19.43 6.94 16.86
C ILE A 413 18.62 7.35 15.61
N ASP A 414 19.22 8.06 14.67
CA ASP A 414 18.49 8.66 13.54
C ASP A 414 18.65 7.88 12.22
N TRP A 415 19.71 7.09 12.04
CA TRP A 415 19.98 6.42 10.75
C TRP A 415 20.07 4.89 10.79
N ARG A 416 20.26 4.26 11.95
CA ARG A 416 20.34 2.78 12.05
C ARG A 416 18.96 2.11 12.05
N THR A 417 18.26 2.25 10.93
CA THR A 417 17.04 1.54 10.57
C THR A 417 17.13 1.06 9.13
N ASN A 418 16.41 0.01 8.76
CA ASN A 418 16.40 -0.50 7.39
C ASN A 418 15.58 0.34 6.40
N PHE A 419 14.72 1.24 6.89
CA PHE A 419 13.85 2.04 6.05
C PHE A 419 13.97 3.53 6.36
N GLY A 420 14.04 4.33 5.31
CA GLY A 420 14.13 5.78 5.40
C GLY A 420 14.77 6.42 4.17
N GLY A 421 14.69 7.76 4.11
CA GLY A 421 15.36 8.55 3.08
C GLY A 421 14.84 8.25 1.68
N TRP A 422 15.60 7.48 0.89
CA TRP A 422 15.22 7.06 -0.46
C TRP A 422 14.26 5.87 -0.51
N ALA A 423 14.21 5.09 0.57
CA ALA A 423 13.43 3.86 0.71
C ALA A 423 12.36 4.05 1.79
N VAL A 424 11.27 4.73 1.42
CA VAL A 424 10.12 5.02 2.28
C VAL A 424 8.88 4.40 1.62
N HIS A 425 8.00 3.78 2.40
CA HIS A 425 6.80 3.09 1.92
C HIS A 425 5.68 4.07 1.60
N ILE A 426 5.86 4.87 0.56
CA ILE A 426 4.87 5.83 0.06
C ILE A 426 4.54 5.46 -1.38
N MET A 427 3.25 5.38 -1.68
CA MET A 427 2.78 5.14 -3.04
C MET A 427 3.15 6.31 -3.95
N SER A 428 3.65 6.00 -5.15
CA SER A 428 4.25 6.98 -6.05
C SER A 428 3.25 8.03 -6.55
N ASP A 429 1.95 7.71 -6.56
CA ASP A 429 0.86 8.60 -6.98
C ASP A 429 0.56 9.72 -5.98
N VAL A 430 1.07 9.65 -4.76
CA VAL A 430 0.92 10.70 -3.73
C VAL A 430 2.22 11.23 -3.17
N TRP A 431 3.35 10.69 -3.61
CA TRP A 431 4.65 11.22 -3.24
C TRP A 431 4.99 12.40 -4.15
N VAL A 432 4.70 13.61 -3.68
CA VAL A 432 4.99 14.86 -4.41
C VAL A 432 6.49 14.97 -4.74
N MET A 433 6.79 15.40 -5.96
CA MET A 433 8.13 15.57 -6.52
C MET A 433 8.16 16.79 -7.46
N ASN A 434 7.75 17.96 -6.95
CA ASN A 434 7.86 19.22 -7.68
C ASN A 434 9.32 19.65 -7.91
N GLN A 435 10.26 19.08 -7.16
CA GLN A 435 11.70 19.23 -7.36
C GLN A 435 12.32 17.87 -7.75
N PRO A 436 13.17 17.80 -8.78
CA PRO A 436 13.70 16.53 -9.27
C PRO A 436 14.74 15.96 -8.30
N VAL A 437 14.58 14.68 -7.97
CA VAL A 437 15.63 13.85 -7.40
C VAL A 437 16.73 13.56 -8.43
N GLU A 438 17.93 13.21 -7.98
CA GLU A 438 19.03 12.79 -8.88
C GLU A 438 18.76 11.44 -9.59
N TYR A 439 18.21 10.50 -8.83
CA TYR A 439 18.12 9.11 -9.22
C TYR A 439 16.75 8.52 -8.89
N VAL A 440 16.19 7.81 -9.86
CA VAL A 440 14.99 6.98 -9.70
C VAL A 440 15.35 5.57 -10.13
N TYR A 441 14.91 4.58 -9.37
CA TYR A 441 14.99 3.19 -9.82
C TYR A 441 13.67 2.46 -9.68
N ALA A 442 13.51 1.45 -10.54
CA ALA A 442 12.52 0.40 -10.38
C ALA A 442 13.24 -0.94 -10.49
N GLU A 443 12.94 -1.85 -9.59
CA GLU A 443 13.50 -3.19 -9.58
C GLU A 443 12.38 -4.20 -9.33
N ILE A 444 12.33 -5.29 -10.10
CA ILE A 444 11.40 -6.37 -9.79
C ILE A 444 11.96 -7.23 -8.67
N LYS A 445 11.22 -7.38 -7.58
CA LYS A 445 11.61 -8.19 -6.42
C LYS A 445 10.67 -9.38 -6.28
N SER A 446 11.17 -10.45 -5.67
CA SER A 446 10.35 -11.61 -5.34
C SER A 446 10.22 -11.78 -3.83
N HIS A 447 8.99 -11.76 -3.39
CA HIS A 447 8.54 -12.02 -2.04
C HIS A 447 8.37 -13.52 -1.77
N TYR A 448 8.14 -14.38 -2.77
CA TYR A 448 8.01 -15.84 -2.56
C TYR A 448 9.15 -16.44 -1.74
N LYS A 449 10.41 -16.10 -2.06
CA LYS A 449 11.58 -16.58 -1.32
C LYS A 449 11.72 -15.96 0.07
N VAL A 450 11.41 -14.66 0.17
CA VAL A 450 11.52 -13.90 1.43
C VAL A 450 10.54 -14.43 2.48
N TRP A 451 9.32 -14.74 2.05
CA TRP A 451 8.23 -15.15 2.93
C TRP A 451 7.97 -16.65 2.92
N GLY A 452 8.78 -17.43 2.20
CA GLY A 452 8.64 -18.89 2.07
C GLY A 452 7.25 -19.31 1.56
N MET A 453 6.63 -18.52 0.69
CA MET A 453 5.26 -18.74 0.26
C MET A 453 5.21 -19.68 -0.95
N PRO A 454 4.23 -20.60 -1.01
CA PRO A 454 3.93 -21.34 -2.23
C PRO A 454 3.61 -20.39 -3.39
N GLU A 455 4.02 -20.79 -4.59
CA GLU A 455 3.78 -20.02 -5.81
C GLU A 455 2.60 -20.60 -6.58
N TYR A 456 1.41 -20.02 -6.37
CA TYR A 456 0.20 -20.28 -7.15
C TYR A 456 -0.08 -19.06 -8.04
N SER A 457 0.38 -19.11 -9.28
CA SER A 457 0.37 -17.96 -10.21
C SER A 457 -0.53 -18.14 -11.43
N GLY A 458 -1.29 -19.25 -11.50
CA GLY A 458 -2.15 -19.57 -12.65
C GLY A 458 -1.43 -19.72 -14.00
N LYS A 459 -0.12 -19.46 -14.07
CA LYS A 459 0.72 -19.60 -15.27
C LYS A 459 1.18 -21.05 -15.45
N ASP A 460 1.40 -21.74 -14.33
CA ASP A 460 1.88 -23.12 -14.28
C ASP A 460 0.81 -24.06 -13.74
N VAL A 461 0.76 -25.27 -14.27
CA VAL A 461 -0.02 -26.37 -13.69
C VAL A 461 0.64 -26.80 -12.39
N MET A 462 -0.14 -26.87 -11.31
CA MET A 462 0.36 -27.16 -9.97
C MET A 462 -0.46 -28.25 -9.31
N GLU A 463 0.17 -29.11 -8.52
CA GLU A 463 -0.54 -30.03 -7.62
C GLU A 463 -0.72 -29.37 -6.25
N ARG A 464 -1.88 -29.62 -5.63
CA ARG A 464 -2.15 -29.26 -4.24
C ARG A 464 -2.80 -30.42 -3.52
N ASP A 465 -2.32 -30.68 -2.31
CA ASP A 465 -2.96 -31.61 -1.39
C ASP A 465 -3.97 -30.85 -0.53
N PHE A 466 -5.24 -31.27 -0.60
CA PHE A 466 -6.33 -30.70 0.19
C PHE A 466 -6.69 -31.54 1.42
N SER A 467 -5.91 -32.58 1.72
CA SER A 467 -6.02 -33.32 2.97
C SER A 467 -5.64 -32.43 4.16
N GLN A 468 -6.24 -32.67 5.32
CA GLN A 468 -5.97 -31.88 6.52
C GLN A 468 -4.50 -31.95 6.97
N ASP A 469 -3.85 -33.10 6.73
CA ASP A 469 -2.50 -33.40 7.19
C ASP A 469 -1.44 -33.22 6.10
N GLU A 470 -1.83 -32.81 4.88
CA GLU A 470 -0.94 -32.75 3.70
C GLU A 470 -0.15 -34.06 3.48
N ASP A 471 -0.85 -35.21 3.61
CA ASP A 471 -0.27 -36.56 3.62
C ASP A 471 -0.23 -37.26 2.24
N GLY A 472 -0.69 -36.56 1.21
CA GLY A 472 -0.82 -36.99 -0.17
C GLY A 472 -2.09 -37.79 -0.47
N SER A 473 -3.04 -37.88 0.47
CA SER A 473 -4.28 -38.66 0.28
C SER A 473 -5.31 -37.97 -0.62
N ASP A 474 -5.19 -36.66 -0.83
CA ASP A 474 -6.21 -35.86 -1.51
C ASP A 474 -5.56 -34.79 -2.42
N ILE A 475 -4.87 -35.26 -3.46
CA ILE A 475 -4.13 -34.41 -4.40
C ILE A 475 -5.01 -34.07 -5.60
N MET A 476 -5.10 -32.78 -5.92
CA MET A 476 -5.72 -32.28 -7.14
C MET A 476 -4.71 -31.51 -8.00
N THR A 477 -4.93 -31.55 -9.30
CA THR A 477 -4.20 -30.76 -10.30
C THR A 477 -4.94 -29.45 -10.56
N LEU A 478 -4.27 -28.34 -10.28
CA LEU A 478 -4.75 -26.98 -10.51
C LEU A 478 -4.19 -26.47 -11.83
N GLN A 479 -5.08 -26.02 -12.72
CA GLN A 479 -4.72 -25.45 -14.01
C GLN A 479 -5.73 -24.41 -14.48
N VAL A 480 -5.26 -23.46 -15.30
CA VAL A 480 -6.11 -22.52 -16.03
C VAL A 480 -6.54 -23.18 -17.33
N PHE A 481 -7.83 -23.10 -17.67
CA PHE A 481 -8.35 -23.67 -18.91
C PHE A 481 -8.55 -22.61 -19.98
N ASP A 482 -8.35 -23.01 -21.23
CA ASP A 482 -8.79 -22.24 -22.38
C ASP A 482 -10.32 -22.25 -22.45
N LEU A 483 -10.90 -21.05 -22.60
CA LEU A 483 -12.32 -20.92 -22.86
C LEU A 483 -12.61 -21.19 -24.36
N PRO A 484 -13.80 -21.72 -24.67
CA PRO A 484 -14.21 -21.97 -26.05
C PRO A 484 -14.28 -20.67 -26.87
N ASP A 485 -13.82 -20.73 -28.13
CA ASP A 485 -13.89 -19.60 -29.08
C ASP A 485 -15.35 -19.39 -29.57
N ASP A 486 -15.81 -18.14 -29.53
CA ASP A 486 -17.14 -17.72 -30.01
C ASP A 486 -17.29 -17.83 -31.55
N THR A 487 -16.18 -18.08 -32.27
CA THR A 487 -16.16 -18.12 -33.73
C THR A 487 -16.22 -19.55 -34.31
N ASN A 488 -17.42 -19.98 -34.69
CA ASN A 488 -17.70 -21.08 -35.64
C ASN A 488 -17.43 -22.55 -35.21
N SER A 489 -17.66 -22.90 -33.95
CA SER A 489 -17.80 -24.31 -33.56
C SER A 489 -19.28 -24.69 -33.38
N GLU A 490 -19.65 -25.98 -33.57
CA GLU A 490 -20.99 -26.49 -33.21
C GLU A 490 -21.35 -26.22 -31.72
N SER A 491 -20.34 -25.82 -30.90
CA SER A 491 -20.46 -25.29 -29.53
C SER A 491 -21.17 -23.94 -29.38
N ASN A 492 -21.49 -23.23 -30.47
CA ASN A 492 -22.22 -21.95 -30.41
C ASN A 492 -23.65 -22.09 -29.80
N ARG A 493 -24.13 -23.33 -29.59
CA ARG A 493 -25.38 -23.64 -28.85
C ARG A 493 -25.18 -23.77 -27.33
N ALA A 494 -23.96 -24.06 -26.85
CA ALA A 494 -23.65 -24.25 -25.44
C ALA A 494 -23.15 -22.96 -24.76
N MET A 495 -22.63 -21.99 -25.54
CA MET A 495 -22.20 -20.70 -25.02
C MET A 495 -23.35 -19.96 -24.34
N LEU A 496 -23.11 -19.58 -23.08
CA LEU A 496 -24.08 -18.81 -22.31
C LEU A 496 -24.17 -17.40 -22.89
N LYS A 497 -25.37 -16.83 -22.87
CA LYS A 497 -25.67 -15.49 -23.38
C LYS A 497 -26.34 -14.67 -22.28
N PRO A 498 -26.38 -13.33 -22.38
CA PRO A 498 -27.09 -12.47 -21.41
C PRO A 498 -28.56 -12.84 -21.13
N THR A 499 -29.20 -13.61 -22.01
CA THR A 499 -30.57 -14.12 -21.82
C THR A 499 -30.64 -15.44 -21.04
N HIS A 500 -29.51 -16.01 -20.64
CA HIS A 500 -29.45 -17.26 -19.88
C HIS A 500 -29.92 -17.04 -18.43
N PHE A 501 -30.67 -18.01 -17.88
CA PHE A 501 -31.07 -17.99 -16.48
C PHE A 501 -29.84 -18.21 -15.60
N GLY A 502 -29.49 -17.24 -14.75
CA GLY A 502 -28.25 -17.28 -13.98
C GLY A 502 -27.05 -16.65 -14.69
N TRP A 503 -27.27 -15.85 -15.75
CA TRP A 503 -26.20 -15.04 -16.34
C TRP A 503 -25.51 -14.16 -15.28
N GLY A 504 -24.18 -14.16 -15.25
CA GLY A 504 -23.37 -13.42 -14.28
C GLY A 504 -23.21 -14.08 -12.90
N ILE A 505 -23.78 -15.27 -12.68
CA ILE A 505 -23.57 -16.08 -11.47
C ILE A 505 -22.40 -17.03 -11.73
N ALA A 506 -21.30 -16.88 -10.99
CA ALA A 506 -20.11 -17.71 -11.21
C ALA A 506 -20.31 -19.14 -10.71
N ASP A 507 -21.00 -19.33 -9.59
CA ASP A 507 -21.36 -20.66 -9.07
C ASP A 507 -22.61 -21.21 -9.76
N CYS A 508 -22.40 -22.00 -10.81
CA CYS A 508 -23.44 -22.68 -11.56
C CYS A 508 -24.37 -23.51 -10.66
N THR A 509 -23.88 -24.02 -9.51
CA THR A 509 -24.65 -24.88 -8.60
C THR A 509 -25.75 -24.12 -7.86
N GLU A 510 -25.63 -22.78 -7.78
CA GLU A 510 -26.69 -21.95 -7.23
C GLU A 510 -27.97 -22.03 -8.07
N CYS A 511 -27.86 -22.17 -9.40
CA CYS A 511 -29.00 -22.18 -10.32
C CYS A 511 -29.36 -23.59 -10.79
N HIS A 512 -28.35 -24.43 -10.96
CA HIS A 512 -28.51 -25.81 -11.37
C HIS A 512 -28.23 -26.69 -10.15
N ASN A 513 -29.24 -27.41 -9.67
CA ASN A 513 -29.09 -28.37 -8.59
C ASN A 513 -30.32 -29.29 -8.56
N GLU A 514 -30.38 -30.20 -7.60
CA GLU A 514 -31.49 -31.15 -7.46
C GLU A 514 -32.83 -30.48 -7.11
N SER A 515 -32.85 -29.19 -6.81
CA SER A 515 -34.04 -28.44 -6.34
C SER A 515 -34.55 -27.37 -7.31
N LYS A 516 -33.77 -26.94 -8.31
CA LYS A 516 -34.13 -25.84 -9.23
C LYS A 516 -34.26 -26.36 -10.67
N ASP A 517 -35.32 -25.94 -11.38
CA ASP A 517 -35.64 -26.38 -12.75
C ASP A 517 -34.85 -25.55 -13.79
N PRO A 518 -34.17 -26.17 -14.79
CA PRO A 518 -34.03 -27.61 -15.01
C PRO A 518 -33.19 -28.29 -13.92
N LEU A 519 -33.72 -29.40 -13.38
CA LEU A 519 -33.06 -30.18 -12.34
C LEU A 519 -31.67 -30.64 -12.81
N GLY A 520 -30.67 -30.36 -11.98
CA GLY A 520 -29.27 -30.64 -12.28
C GLY A 520 -28.79 -30.00 -13.58
N HIS A 521 -27.98 -30.72 -14.34
CA HIS A 521 -27.46 -30.27 -15.63
C HIS A 521 -28.41 -30.63 -16.79
N GLY A 522 -29.67 -30.19 -16.71
CA GLY A 522 -30.69 -30.51 -17.72
C GLY A 522 -31.12 -31.98 -17.72
N GLY A 523 -31.14 -32.63 -16.55
CA GLY A 523 -31.39 -34.07 -16.41
C GLY A 523 -30.18 -34.98 -16.67
N HIS A 524 -28.99 -34.40 -16.91
CA HIS A 524 -27.72 -35.12 -17.03
C HIS A 524 -26.87 -35.05 -15.76
N SER A 525 -25.90 -35.95 -15.64
CA SER A 525 -24.86 -35.89 -14.61
C SER A 525 -24.02 -34.63 -14.75
N TRP A 526 -23.56 -34.13 -13.62
CA TRP A 526 -22.68 -32.96 -13.56
C TRP A 526 -21.30 -33.25 -14.15
N PRO A 527 -20.74 -32.35 -14.97
CA PRO A 527 -19.33 -32.41 -15.33
C PRO A 527 -18.49 -32.14 -14.08
N ILE A 528 -17.65 -33.12 -13.74
CA ILE A 528 -16.67 -33.06 -12.67
C ILE A 528 -15.31 -33.32 -13.30
N ASN A 529 -14.31 -32.55 -12.91
CA ASN A 529 -12.96 -32.70 -13.45
C ASN A 529 -12.19 -33.83 -12.75
N SER A 530 -12.70 -35.04 -12.86
CA SER A 530 -12.13 -36.21 -12.19
C SER A 530 -10.74 -36.59 -12.69
N SER A 531 -10.36 -36.16 -13.90
CA SER A 531 -9.00 -36.33 -14.42
C SER A 531 -7.96 -35.55 -13.61
N ASP A 532 -8.36 -34.43 -13.01
CA ASP A 532 -7.49 -33.60 -12.17
C ASP A 532 -7.69 -33.90 -10.67
N GLY A 533 -8.34 -35.03 -10.33
CA GLY A 533 -8.51 -35.47 -8.95
C GLY A 533 -9.73 -34.92 -8.23
N PHE A 534 -10.55 -34.07 -8.86
CA PHE A 534 -11.76 -33.54 -8.24
C PHE A 534 -12.92 -34.54 -8.22
N ASP A 535 -13.71 -34.52 -7.15
CA ASP A 535 -14.92 -35.34 -6.96
C ASP A 535 -16.20 -34.49 -6.75
N GLU A 536 -16.07 -33.18 -6.76
CA GLU A 536 -17.17 -32.21 -6.72
C GLU A 536 -17.23 -31.36 -8.01
N THR A 537 -18.23 -30.50 -8.16
CA THR A 537 -18.36 -29.65 -9.35
C THR A 537 -17.50 -28.40 -9.25
N GLN A 538 -16.74 -28.11 -10.30
CA GLN A 538 -15.97 -26.87 -10.43
C GLN A 538 -16.62 -25.95 -11.47
N PRO A 539 -17.09 -24.75 -11.10
CA PRO A 539 -17.70 -23.84 -12.07
C PRO A 539 -16.75 -23.39 -13.18
N TYR A 540 -15.45 -23.22 -12.87
CA TYR A 540 -14.45 -22.90 -13.90
C TYR A 540 -14.20 -24.07 -14.89
N TYR A 541 -14.47 -25.32 -14.48
CA TYR A 541 -14.46 -26.45 -15.42
C TYR A 541 -15.70 -26.42 -16.34
N CYS A 542 -16.86 -25.99 -15.83
CA CYS A 542 -18.05 -25.78 -16.66
C CYS A 542 -17.79 -24.72 -17.75
N ALA A 543 -16.98 -23.70 -17.43
CA ALA A 543 -16.63 -22.62 -18.35
C ALA A 543 -15.89 -23.11 -19.61
N THR A 544 -15.20 -24.25 -19.56
CA THR A 544 -14.53 -24.87 -20.73
C THR A 544 -15.49 -25.25 -21.85
N CYS A 545 -16.78 -25.42 -21.53
CA CYS A 545 -17.83 -25.74 -22.50
C CYS A 545 -18.80 -24.57 -22.72
N HIS A 546 -18.97 -23.72 -21.71
CA HIS A 546 -20.05 -22.73 -21.62
C HIS A 546 -19.58 -21.27 -21.70
N GLY A 547 -18.26 -21.04 -21.69
CA GLY A 547 -17.66 -19.72 -21.58
C GLY A 547 -17.70 -19.17 -20.15
N SER A 548 -17.29 -17.91 -19.98
CA SER A 548 -17.14 -17.28 -18.67
C SER A 548 -18.44 -16.85 -17.98
N ASN A 549 -19.60 -17.22 -18.53
CA ASN A 549 -20.93 -16.77 -18.05
C ASN A 549 -21.06 -15.24 -17.84
N GLY A 550 -20.39 -14.46 -18.69
CA GLY A 550 -20.43 -13.00 -18.62
C GLY A 550 -19.47 -12.37 -17.61
N ALA A 551 -18.53 -13.14 -17.07
CA ALA A 551 -17.47 -12.58 -16.23
C ALA A 551 -16.69 -11.49 -16.99
N PRO A 552 -16.40 -10.35 -16.33
CA PRO A 552 -15.59 -9.29 -16.94
C PRO A 552 -14.16 -9.77 -17.18
N GLN A 553 -13.48 -9.10 -18.10
CA GLN A 553 -12.08 -9.37 -18.37
C GLN A 553 -11.20 -9.11 -17.14
N GLY A 554 -10.19 -9.96 -16.94
CA GLY A 554 -9.17 -9.78 -15.90
C GLY A 554 -8.30 -8.54 -16.16
N HIS A 555 -7.68 -8.03 -15.09
CA HIS A 555 -6.81 -6.85 -15.14
C HIS A 555 -5.32 -7.20 -15.05
N ASN A 556 -4.93 -8.31 -15.69
CA ASN A 556 -3.57 -8.83 -15.82
C ASN A 556 -2.90 -9.35 -14.54
N GLU A 557 -3.62 -9.37 -13.42
CA GLU A 557 -3.16 -10.07 -12.21
C GLU A 557 -3.22 -11.57 -12.42
N THR A 558 -2.22 -12.28 -11.88
CA THR A 558 -2.07 -13.73 -12.10
C THR A 558 -2.01 -14.52 -10.79
N ALA A 559 -2.05 -13.86 -9.64
CA ALA A 559 -1.99 -14.55 -8.36
C ALA A 559 -2.90 -13.85 -7.33
N ARG A 560 -3.29 -14.59 -6.28
CA ARG A 560 -4.02 -14.16 -5.08
C ARG A 560 -5.05 -13.06 -5.30
N CYS A 561 -6.07 -13.31 -6.11
CA CYS A 561 -7.12 -12.32 -6.36
C CYS A 561 -7.80 -11.90 -5.05
N PHE A 562 -7.89 -12.82 -4.08
CA PHE A 562 -8.46 -12.58 -2.75
C PHE A 562 -7.83 -11.41 -1.98
N TRP A 563 -6.56 -11.03 -2.24
CA TRP A 563 -5.94 -9.88 -1.59
C TRP A 563 -6.73 -8.59 -1.82
N CYS A 564 -7.23 -8.42 -3.04
CA CYS A 564 -8.00 -7.26 -3.46
C CYS A 564 -9.50 -7.57 -3.56
N HIS A 565 -9.92 -8.82 -3.39
CA HIS A 565 -11.29 -9.28 -3.62
C HIS A 565 -11.87 -10.05 -2.42
N ASP A 566 -11.60 -9.58 -1.19
CA ASP A 566 -12.17 -10.16 0.04
C ASP A 566 -12.70 -9.11 1.03
N THR A 567 -12.79 -7.84 0.66
CA THR A 567 -13.48 -6.85 1.50
C THR A 567 -14.97 -6.84 1.21
N LYS A 568 -15.78 -6.28 2.11
CA LYS A 568 -17.23 -6.17 1.91
C LYS A 568 -17.58 -5.43 0.61
N GLU A 569 -16.72 -4.50 0.20
CA GLU A 569 -16.92 -3.63 -0.95
C GLU A 569 -16.53 -4.28 -2.28
N ASN A 570 -15.57 -5.22 -2.28
CA ASN A 570 -14.98 -5.80 -3.51
C ASN A 570 -14.96 -7.33 -3.57
N ARG A 571 -15.50 -8.02 -2.55
CA ARG A 571 -15.65 -9.47 -2.56
C ARG A 571 -16.59 -9.90 -3.68
N PRO A 572 -16.18 -10.86 -4.52
CA PRO A 572 -17.02 -11.35 -5.60
C PRO A 572 -18.21 -12.06 -4.96
N GLN A 573 -19.42 -11.75 -5.43
CA GLN A 573 -20.63 -12.45 -4.99
C GLN A 573 -20.84 -13.69 -5.86
N HIS A 574 -21.49 -14.71 -5.32
CA HIS A 574 -21.83 -15.93 -6.06
C HIS A 574 -20.61 -16.74 -6.56
N HIS A 575 -19.49 -16.74 -5.83
CA HIS A 575 -18.32 -17.57 -6.12
C HIS A 575 -18.16 -18.67 -5.06
N GLY A 576 -19.28 -19.24 -4.58
CA GLY A 576 -19.27 -20.29 -3.56
C GLY A 576 -18.42 -19.91 -2.34
N ASP A 577 -17.55 -20.84 -1.93
CA ASP A 577 -16.67 -20.64 -0.78
C ASP A 577 -15.62 -19.54 -1.00
N ALA A 578 -15.25 -19.20 -2.24
CA ALA A 578 -14.35 -18.07 -2.52
C ALA A 578 -14.95 -16.72 -2.10
N SER A 579 -16.28 -16.65 -1.98
CA SER A 579 -17.02 -15.49 -1.46
C SER A 579 -17.19 -15.51 0.07
N THR A 580 -16.52 -16.43 0.78
CA THR A 580 -16.71 -16.61 2.22
C THR A 580 -15.42 -16.37 3.00
N GLN A 581 -15.59 -15.99 4.26
CA GLN A 581 -14.50 -15.85 5.22
C GLN A 581 -14.63 -16.89 6.31
N ARG A 582 -13.47 -17.36 6.78
CA ARG A 582 -13.31 -18.30 7.87
C ARG A 582 -12.52 -17.65 9.00
N ARG A 583 -12.84 -18.05 10.23
CA ARG A 583 -12.06 -17.73 11.41
C ARG A 583 -11.01 -18.82 11.64
N TYR A 584 -9.75 -18.43 11.68
CA TYR A 584 -8.60 -19.28 11.98
C TYR A 584 -8.18 -19.05 13.42
N GLN A 585 -7.98 -20.13 14.19
CA GLN A 585 -7.66 -20.05 15.60
C GLN A 585 -6.46 -20.92 15.96
N ASP A 586 -5.49 -20.34 16.67
CA ASP A 586 -4.31 -21.07 17.17
C ASP A 586 -4.70 -22.20 18.13
N SER A 587 -5.74 -21.98 18.96
CA SER A 587 -6.30 -23.03 19.85
C SER A 587 -6.77 -24.31 19.14
N LYS A 588 -6.94 -24.28 17.82
CA LYS A 588 -7.31 -25.42 16.98
C LYS A 588 -6.14 -25.91 16.10
N GLY A 589 -4.96 -25.32 16.23
CA GLY A 589 -3.80 -25.59 15.39
C GLY A 589 -3.96 -25.10 13.94
N GLU A 590 -4.91 -24.19 13.69
CA GLU A 590 -5.20 -23.67 12.34
C GLU A 590 -4.26 -22.54 11.93
N ILE A 591 -3.69 -21.82 12.90
CA ILE A 591 -2.67 -20.80 12.64
C ILE A 591 -1.31 -21.47 12.74
N LYS A 592 -0.77 -21.89 11.60
CA LYS A 592 0.60 -22.41 11.52
C LYS A 592 1.52 -21.25 11.16
N SER A 593 2.44 -20.83 12.02
CA SER A 593 3.51 -19.93 11.54
C SER A 593 4.22 -20.62 10.37
N ASN A 594 4.37 -19.94 9.23
CA ASN A 594 5.02 -20.54 8.06
C ASN A 594 6.39 -21.08 8.48
N THR A 595 6.54 -22.39 8.46
CA THR A 595 7.74 -23.09 8.92
C THR A 595 8.96 -22.75 8.07
N HIS A 596 8.78 -22.27 6.84
CA HIS A 596 9.84 -21.79 5.95
C HIS A 596 10.38 -20.41 6.32
N ILE A 597 9.64 -19.62 7.10
CA ILE A 597 10.12 -18.31 7.60
C ILE A 597 11.11 -18.50 8.76
N TYR A 598 11.03 -19.64 9.46
CA TYR A 598 11.77 -19.87 10.70
C TYR A 598 12.72 -21.08 10.68
N ASN A 599 12.79 -21.85 9.60
CA ASN A 599 13.61 -23.06 9.59
C ASN A 599 14.17 -23.38 8.19
N THR A 600 15.51 -23.30 8.05
CA THR A 600 16.41 -24.21 7.31
C THR A 600 17.63 -23.49 6.68
N ASN A 601 18.76 -23.51 7.42
CA ASN A 601 20.15 -23.67 6.96
C ASN A 601 20.75 -22.88 5.75
N ILE A 602 20.10 -21.89 5.16
CA ILE A 602 20.59 -21.13 3.98
C ILE A 602 20.14 -19.66 4.15
N PRO A 603 20.96 -18.62 3.83
CA PRO A 603 21.03 -17.39 4.61
C PRO A 603 19.71 -16.61 4.72
N LYS A 604 19.50 -16.11 5.95
CA LYS A 604 18.25 -15.67 6.59
C LYS A 604 18.23 -14.13 6.66
N ASP A 605 17.97 -13.44 5.55
CA ASP A 605 18.14 -11.98 5.49
C ASP A 605 16.98 -11.15 6.11
N LEU A 606 15.81 -11.75 6.38
CA LEU A 606 14.64 -11.01 6.90
C LEU A 606 13.89 -11.79 7.97
N ASN A 607 14.08 -11.37 9.22
CA ASN A 607 13.24 -11.82 10.33
C ASN A 607 11.88 -11.11 10.28
N SER A 608 10.82 -11.88 10.04
CA SER A 608 9.46 -11.35 9.81
C SER A 608 8.44 -11.72 10.88
N LEU A 609 8.83 -11.43 12.12
CA LEU A 609 7.98 -11.64 13.29
C LEU A 609 6.71 -10.77 13.25
N PRO A 610 5.55 -11.31 13.67
CA PRO A 610 4.39 -10.48 13.97
C PRO A 610 4.63 -9.67 15.25
N ARG A 611 4.22 -8.41 15.25
CA ARG A 611 4.47 -7.45 16.33
C ARG A 611 3.22 -6.62 16.65
N ASP A 612 3.09 -6.18 17.89
CA ASP A 612 2.07 -5.21 18.26
C ASP A 612 2.41 -3.81 17.71
N SER A 613 1.52 -2.83 17.93
CA SER A 613 1.71 -1.45 17.46
C SER A 613 2.93 -0.74 18.07
N MET A 614 3.52 -1.29 19.13
CA MET A 614 4.69 -0.77 19.85
C MET A 614 5.98 -1.46 19.41
N GLY A 615 5.91 -2.38 18.44
CA GLY A 615 7.04 -3.15 17.93
C GLY A 615 7.44 -4.33 18.83
N ASN A 616 6.64 -4.70 19.82
CA ASN A 616 6.86 -5.88 20.65
C ASN A 616 6.41 -7.13 19.89
N TYR A 617 7.14 -8.25 19.99
CA TYR A 617 6.68 -9.55 19.48
C TYR A 617 5.25 -9.89 19.95
N GLU A 618 4.36 -10.19 19.00
CA GLU A 618 2.98 -10.58 19.30
C GLU A 618 2.46 -11.55 18.23
N GLU A 619 2.20 -12.80 18.62
CA GLU A 619 1.69 -13.83 17.72
C GLU A 619 0.25 -13.57 17.25
N TYR A 620 -0.07 -14.14 16.09
CA TYR A 620 -1.47 -14.26 15.67
C TYR A 620 -2.11 -15.43 16.42
N THR A 621 -3.17 -15.15 17.17
CA THR A 621 -3.91 -16.17 17.92
C THR A 621 -5.30 -16.42 17.35
N ASP A 622 -5.83 -15.44 16.62
CA ASP A 622 -7.17 -15.44 16.03
C ASP A 622 -7.20 -14.50 14.82
N LEU A 623 -7.67 -14.98 13.67
CA LEU A 623 -7.69 -14.24 12.41
C LEU A 623 -8.96 -14.54 11.62
N MET A 624 -9.50 -13.52 10.93
CA MET A 624 -10.55 -13.70 9.92
C MET A 624 -9.94 -13.54 8.54
N SER A 625 -10.06 -14.55 7.67
CA SER A 625 -9.52 -14.47 6.31
C SER A 625 -10.43 -15.21 5.32
N SER A 626 -10.32 -14.89 4.02
CA SER A 626 -10.99 -15.63 2.96
C SER A 626 -10.67 -17.14 3.02
N VAL A 627 -11.60 -17.96 2.54
CA VAL A 627 -11.33 -19.38 2.26
C VAL A 627 -10.36 -19.54 1.09
N ASN A 628 -10.30 -18.60 0.15
CA ASN A 628 -9.17 -18.51 -0.77
C ASN A 628 -8.14 -17.58 -0.14
N SER A 629 -7.23 -18.12 0.66
CA SER A 629 -6.16 -17.35 1.28
C SER A 629 -4.81 -18.06 1.17
N ASP A 630 -3.78 -17.56 1.84
CA ASP A 630 -2.53 -18.32 1.99
C ASP A 630 -2.67 -19.51 2.96
N TRP A 631 -3.78 -19.58 3.70
CA TRP A 631 -4.06 -20.61 4.72
C TRP A 631 -4.99 -21.72 4.23
N ASP A 632 -5.82 -21.41 3.25
CA ASP A 632 -6.89 -22.28 2.78
C ASP A 632 -7.12 -21.98 1.29
N MET A 633 -7.65 -22.96 0.56
CA MET A 633 -8.01 -22.78 -0.85
C MET A 633 -9.32 -23.51 -1.10
N SER A 634 -10.25 -22.85 -1.77
CA SER A 634 -11.51 -23.47 -2.16
C SER A 634 -11.26 -24.58 -3.18
N ARG A 635 -11.87 -25.74 -2.99
CA ARG A 635 -11.88 -26.82 -3.99
C ARG A 635 -12.82 -26.53 -5.17
N VAL A 636 -13.90 -25.79 -4.92
CA VAL A 636 -14.88 -25.38 -5.93
C VAL A 636 -14.34 -24.23 -6.79
N PHE A 637 -13.62 -23.30 -6.16
CA PHE A 637 -13.05 -22.11 -6.79
C PHE A 637 -11.57 -21.91 -6.42
N PRO A 638 -10.65 -22.81 -6.78
CA PRO A 638 -9.24 -22.66 -6.45
C PRO A 638 -8.64 -21.38 -7.07
N ASP A 639 -8.36 -20.37 -6.24
CA ASP A 639 -7.68 -19.13 -6.64
C ASP A 639 -6.17 -19.39 -6.86
N PRO A 640 -5.53 -18.80 -7.88
CA PRO A 640 -6.06 -17.92 -8.93
C PRO A 640 -6.64 -18.66 -10.16
N TYR A 641 -6.60 -19.99 -10.19
CA TYR A 641 -6.90 -20.81 -11.38
C TYR A 641 -8.32 -20.65 -11.89
N SER A 642 -9.32 -20.71 -11.00
CA SER A 642 -10.72 -20.48 -11.37
C SER A 642 -10.94 -19.04 -11.82
N CYS A 643 -10.35 -18.09 -11.09
CA CYS A 643 -10.42 -16.67 -11.40
C CYS A 643 -9.85 -16.40 -12.80
N MET A 644 -8.65 -16.89 -13.12
CA MET A 644 -8.00 -16.67 -14.41
C MET A 644 -8.67 -17.42 -15.57
N THR A 645 -9.26 -18.58 -15.32
CA THR A 645 -10.04 -19.30 -16.34
C THR A 645 -11.26 -18.49 -16.74
N CYS A 646 -12.01 -17.96 -15.77
CA CYS A 646 -13.24 -17.20 -16.04
C CYS A 646 -12.99 -15.74 -16.40
N HIS A 647 -11.91 -15.14 -15.89
CA HIS A 647 -11.48 -13.76 -16.13
C HIS A 647 -10.15 -13.72 -16.90
N PRO A 648 -10.12 -14.17 -18.17
CA PRO A 648 -8.88 -14.25 -18.93
C PRO A 648 -8.26 -12.86 -19.09
N ASN A 649 -6.95 -12.79 -18.84
CA ASN A 649 -6.17 -11.57 -19.04
C ASN A 649 -5.97 -11.27 -20.55
N GLN A 650 -5.72 -10.00 -20.90
CA GLN A 650 -5.37 -9.66 -22.29
C GLN A 650 -3.90 -10.05 -22.53
N ASN A 651 -3.67 -10.91 -23.53
CA ASN A 651 -2.32 -11.26 -24.00
C ASN A 651 -1.62 -10.07 -24.67
#